data_AF-A0A8T1GQJ2-F1
#
_entry.id   AF-A0A8T1GQJ2-F1
#
_cell.length_a   1.000
_cell.length_b   1.000
_cell.length_c   1.000
_cell.angle_alpha   90.00
_cell.angle_beta   90.00
_cell.angle_gamma   90.00
#
_symmetry.space_group_name_H-M   'P 1'
#
loop_
_entity.id
_entity.type
_entity.pdbx_description
1 polymer ?
#
loop_
_entity_poly.entity_id
_entity_poly.type
_entity_poly.pdbx_seq_one_letter_code
_entity_poly.pdbx_strand_id
1 'polypeptide(L)'
;MINPWRSWGNLIDSKVEGSSRWHSGHDHVLQTSDRIGDFLVTQLRNASRSSQADEVLAEWGRDIHERLADYEQQSRLLVKLASTGKVVQVLEMGIKTTLDVLGIVDSEVENKWKLELQKEREQRVDMYRCLLRDGGQFGIEMGGEEQQLELLTLMKHGVDKFGDVLSPVEMDLITQVFDEVVRSSNIVVGTIPDWFATDERGWSRSDKSFIAQEEACLRHVETWAPLHHPHVRKFYGACHVGRPYVIHELTVSRYPGINSWFYMFGCALGLKYVHERGLVHEKLSFDNLQSLYEFKGMLSGLGLTRIDGETSIEADVLAFGLVMFAFLVDSFSKDDAELEVFKRTQRLPECRPIFFNADQWNLLIEMCADNPDERLNMIEVTHTLGSIHSQVVQDIWSDEEDFGSSPPSVDNVDAYILPDAGITISEALQDADEMCDEVEDLIVINRPVYNRLLDVYEQLAAVEDSLPLTLVEDYGSIVWRFYLRLEARSQGDYSQVATLCAANTIANRNYGLHHDIDRLILSTKYLQNNAAIHHWQPHWKQTTQWQQEALQKCMENPEEVLDGVEDNKAEATALLQYEAMNHTGNTTHVPRWLIPPHQIELGQHLADGSFGAVYLGKWFNTDVVVKQVLTNQVDRENRKQFFHEVNLWASLNHDNLIKLYAKSADNFLPGGPSGRQLKDWNIFTNGASSMVI
;
A
#
# COMPACT_ATOMS: atom_id res chain seq x y z
N MET A 1 40.87 -4.48 27.46
CA MET A 1 40.19 -5.18 28.57
C MET A 1 38.70 -4.90 28.44
N ILE A 2 37.93 -5.88 27.97
CA ILE A 2 36.47 -5.79 27.88
C ILE A 2 35.93 -6.21 29.25
N ASN A 3 35.43 -5.24 30.03
CA ASN A 3 34.13 -5.32 30.67
C ASN A 3 33.88 -4.02 31.43
N PRO A 4 32.75 -3.35 31.20
CA PRO A 4 31.94 -3.16 32.40
C PRO A 4 30.44 -3.44 32.18
N TRP A 5 30.05 -3.73 30.94
CA TRP A 5 28.76 -3.46 30.36
C TRP A 5 28.68 -4.17 29.01
N ARG A 6 29.08 -5.45 28.95
CA ARG A 6 29.35 -6.14 27.69
C ARG A 6 28.19 -6.08 26.71
N SER A 7 26.95 -6.02 27.22
CA SER A 7 25.76 -5.77 26.42
C SER A 7 25.35 -4.29 26.41
N TRP A 8 25.26 -3.62 27.56
CA TRP A 8 24.85 -2.20 27.63
C TRP A 8 25.80 -1.27 26.88
N GLY A 9 27.10 -1.42 27.03
CA GLY A 9 28.11 -0.64 26.33
C GLY A 9 28.12 -0.90 24.82
N ASN A 10 27.80 -2.13 24.39
CA ASN A 10 27.68 -2.43 22.97
C ASN A 10 26.37 -1.87 22.38
N LEU A 11 25.26 -1.96 23.12
CA LEU A 11 23.91 -1.63 22.62
C LEU A 11 23.53 -0.15 22.80
N ILE A 12 24.06 0.51 23.82
CA ILE A 12 23.67 1.86 24.26
C ILE A 12 24.85 2.83 24.22
N ASP A 13 25.99 2.53 24.87
CA ASP A 13 27.13 3.48 24.88
C ASP A 13 27.63 3.80 23.46
N SER A 14 27.54 2.83 22.54
CA SER A 14 27.87 3.03 21.13
C SER A 14 26.96 4.04 20.40
N LYS A 15 25.78 4.33 20.96
CA LYS A 15 24.75 5.22 20.39
C LYS A 15 24.63 6.56 21.11
N VAL A 16 25.35 6.78 22.21
CA VAL A 16 25.22 7.98 23.04
C VAL A 16 26.56 8.60 23.39
N GLU A 17 26.60 9.91 23.57
CA GLU A 17 27.81 10.59 24.04
C GLU A 17 28.12 10.23 25.51
N GLY A 18 29.39 10.37 25.90
CA GLY A 18 29.84 10.09 27.27
C GLY A 18 29.25 11.00 28.35
N SER A 19 28.57 12.09 27.96
CA SER A 19 27.83 13.02 28.83
C SER A 19 26.36 12.60 29.03
N SER A 20 25.86 11.66 28.22
CA SER A 20 24.46 11.23 28.26
C SER A 20 24.15 10.53 29.57
N ARG A 21 22.95 10.76 30.12
CA ARG A 21 22.46 9.97 31.25
C ARG A 21 22.39 8.48 30.95
N TRP A 22 22.35 8.07 29.68
CA TRP A 22 22.31 6.66 29.30
C TRP A 22 23.69 6.00 29.31
N HIS A 23 24.75 6.80 29.29
CA HIS A 23 26.12 6.30 29.22
C HIS A 23 26.51 5.61 30.53
N SER A 24 27.10 4.43 30.36
CA SER A 24 27.44 3.49 31.42
C SER A 24 28.57 3.98 32.35
N GLY A 25 29.25 5.06 31.98
CA GLY A 25 30.26 5.74 32.79
C GLY A 25 29.73 6.40 34.07
N HIS A 26 28.41 6.57 34.21
CA HIS A 26 27.79 7.27 35.36
C HIS A 26 27.22 6.31 36.40
N ASP A 27 27.67 6.42 37.65
CA ASP A 27 27.27 5.56 38.78
C ASP A 27 26.25 6.19 39.75
N HIS A 28 25.98 7.47 39.58
CA HIS A 28 25.00 8.24 40.35
C HIS A 28 23.86 8.74 39.45
N VAL A 29 22.83 9.30 40.08
CA VAL A 29 21.73 9.95 39.36
C VAL A 29 22.27 11.22 38.69
N LEU A 30 22.14 11.28 37.37
CA LEU A 30 22.40 12.49 36.60
C LEU A 30 21.10 13.24 36.39
N GLN A 31 21.05 14.45 36.93
CA GLN A 31 19.89 15.31 36.77
C GLN A 31 19.91 15.96 35.37
N THR A 32 18.93 15.63 34.54
CA THR A 32 18.74 16.26 33.24
C THR A 32 18.15 17.66 33.37
N SER A 33 18.28 18.47 32.32
CA SER A 33 17.67 19.81 32.26
C SER A 33 16.16 19.78 32.45
N ASP A 34 15.50 18.72 31.97
CA ASP A 34 14.04 18.56 32.02
C ASP A 34 13.55 17.66 33.17
N ARG A 35 14.49 17.05 33.94
CA ARG A 35 14.25 16.45 35.27
C ARG A 35 13.19 15.33 35.31
N ILE A 36 13.18 14.43 34.33
CA ILE A 36 12.23 13.29 34.32
C ILE A 36 12.83 12.01 33.76
N GLY A 37 12.65 10.90 34.47
CA GLY A 37 13.21 9.58 34.17
C GLY A 37 14.64 9.36 34.68
N ASP A 38 15.24 10.33 35.36
CA ASP A 38 16.66 10.29 35.76
C ASP A 38 16.92 9.16 36.76
N PHE A 39 15.98 8.95 37.69
CA PHE A 39 16.02 7.85 38.63
C PHE A 39 15.93 6.49 37.92
N LEU A 40 14.95 6.30 37.03
CA LEU A 40 14.72 5.03 36.34
C LEU A 40 15.94 4.63 35.50
N VAL A 41 16.46 5.54 34.65
CA VAL A 41 17.64 5.24 33.82
C VAL A 41 18.83 4.87 34.71
N THR A 42 18.98 5.53 35.86
CA THR A 42 20.03 5.19 36.83
C THR A 42 19.84 3.80 37.43
N GLN A 43 18.61 3.40 37.78
CA GLN A 43 18.35 2.06 38.27
C GLN A 43 18.58 0.99 37.19
N LEU A 44 18.17 1.24 35.94
CA LEU A 44 18.43 0.34 34.81
C LEU A 44 19.93 0.12 34.60
N ARG A 45 20.70 1.21 34.57
CA ARG A 45 22.16 1.18 34.53
C ARG A 45 22.72 0.31 35.68
N ASN A 46 22.32 0.61 36.92
CA ASN A 46 22.83 -0.13 38.09
C ASN A 46 22.42 -1.61 38.11
N ALA A 47 21.22 -1.92 37.63
CA ALA A 47 20.72 -3.29 37.51
C ALA A 47 21.53 -4.07 36.46
N SER A 48 21.79 -3.49 35.29
CA SER A 48 22.62 -4.13 34.25
C SER A 48 24.06 -4.38 34.74
N ARG A 49 24.64 -3.50 35.58
CA ARG A 49 25.96 -3.76 36.20
C ARG A 49 26.00 -4.97 37.14
N SER A 50 24.92 -5.21 37.87
CA SER A 50 24.92 -6.09 39.05
C SER A 50 24.18 -7.41 38.82
N SER A 51 23.35 -7.48 37.77
CA SER A 51 22.54 -8.66 37.45
C SER A 51 23.27 -9.66 36.56
N GLN A 52 22.93 -10.94 36.71
CA GLN A 52 23.33 -11.98 35.73
C GLN A 52 22.54 -11.89 34.42
N ALA A 53 21.48 -11.07 34.36
CA ALA A 53 20.65 -10.81 33.19
C ALA A 53 21.04 -9.52 32.43
N ASP A 54 22.33 -9.17 32.38
CA ASP A 54 22.85 -7.95 31.72
C ASP A 54 22.34 -7.81 30.28
N GLU A 55 22.32 -8.91 29.51
CA GLU A 55 21.86 -8.89 28.12
C GLU A 55 20.40 -8.43 27.98
N VAL A 56 19.48 -9.04 28.73
CA VAL A 56 18.05 -8.69 28.71
C VAL A 56 17.83 -7.25 29.18
N LEU A 57 18.52 -6.83 30.25
CA LEU A 57 18.41 -5.46 30.77
C LEU A 57 18.98 -4.42 29.81
N ALA A 58 20.07 -4.74 29.11
CA ALA A 58 20.66 -3.88 28.10
C ALA A 58 19.78 -3.77 26.84
N GLU A 59 19.16 -4.86 26.40
CA GLU A 59 18.20 -4.84 25.30
C GLU A 59 16.95 -4.01 25.65
N TRP A 60 16.45 -4.17 26.88
CA TRP A 60 15.33 -3.38 27.37
C TRP A 60 15.69 -1.90 27.56
N GLY A 61 16.87 -1.62 28.13
CA GLY A 61 17.41 -0.27 28.24
C GLY A 61 17.55 0.40 26.88
N ARG A 62 17.99 -0.35 25.86
CA ARG A 62 18.04 0.10 24.46
C ARG A 62 16.63 0.43 23.95
N ASP A 63 15.64 -0.41 24.19
CA ASP A 63 14.26 -0.14 23.76
C ASP A 63 13.70 1.15 24.37
N ILE A 64 13.86 1.36 25.68
CA ILE A 64 13.42 2.59 26.35
C ILE A 64 14.19 3.80 25.82
N HIS A 65 15.52 3.71 25.72
CA HIS A 65 16.35 4.79 25.19
C HIS A 65 15.88 5.21 23.80
N GLU A 66 15.66 4.23 22.92
CA GLU A 66 15.26 4.53 21.55
C GLU A 66 13.82 5.06 21.46
N ARG A 67 12.89 4.61 22.33
CA ARG A 67 11.53 5.22 22.45
C ARG A 67 11.58 6.67 22.93
N LEU A 68 12.62 7.03 23.67
CA LEU A 68 12.87 8.39 24.15
C LEU A 68 13.85 9.17 23.27
N ALA A 69 14.37 8.60 22.18
CA ALA A 69 15.47 9.21 21.40
C ALA A 69 15.14 10.63 20.90
N ASP A 70 13.95 10.81 20.30
CA ASP A 70 13.48 12.13 19.82
C ASP A 70 13.37 13.14 20.98
N TYR A 71 12.97 12.68 22.17
CA TYR A 71 12.87 13.50 23.38
C TYR A 71 14.24 13.85 23.98
N GLU A 72 15.18 12.90 23.98
CA GLU A 72 16.54 13.10 24.49
C GLU A 72 17.32 14.08 23.61
N GLN A 73 17.14 14.01 22.29
CA GLN A 73 17.79 14.90 21.32
C GLN A 73 17.18 16.30 21.28
N GLN A 74 15.92 16.45 21.71
CA GLN A 74 15.27 17.76 21.73
C GLN A 74 15.97 18.70 22.72
N SER A 75 16.23 19.94 22.29
CA SER A 75 16.84 20.98 23.13
C SER A 75 15.81 21.97 23.68
N ARG A 76 14.69 22.19 22.97
CA ARG A 76 13.62 23.12 23.36
C ARG A 76 12.75 22.52 24.46
N LEU A 77 12.69 23.18 25.61
CA LEU A 77 11.94 22.72 26.77
C LEU A 77 10.43 22.70 26.49
N LEU A 78 9.88 23.70 25.81
CA LEU A 78 8.44 23.71 25.54
C LEU A 78 8.00 22.54 24.62
N VAL A 79 8.86 22.10 23.69
CA VAL A 79 8.59 20.92 22.87
C VAL A 79 8.67 19.63 23.71
N LYS A 80 9.59 19.57 24.68
CA LYS A 80 9.61 18.47 25.66
C LYS A 80 8.38 18.42 26.55
N LEU A 81 7.85 19.58 26.94
CA LEU A 81 6.59 19.68 27.69
C LEU A 81 5.43 19.07 26.90
N ALA A 82 5.35 19.33 25.59
CA ALA A 82 4.34 18.75 24.71
C ALA A 82 4.37 17.20 24.69
N SER A 83 5.55 16.60 24.89
CA SER A 83 5.74 15.15 24.89
C SER A 83 5.51 14.48 26.26
N THR A 84 5.06 15.21 27.28
CA THR A 84 4.99 14.72 28.68
C THR A 84 4.23 13.41 28.83
N GLY A 85 3.02 13.31 28.26
CA GLY A 85 2.20 12.11 28.40
C GLY A 85 2.87 10.87 27.81
N LYS A 86 3.46 10.99 26.63
CA LYS A 86 4.24 9.91 25.98
C LYS A 86 5.43 9.49 26.83
N VAL A 87 6.22 10.45 27.31
CA VAL A 87 7.42 10.18 28.12
C VAL A 87 7.04 9.47 29.42
N VAL A 88 6.03 9.95 30.13
CA VAL A 88 5.55 9.31 31.36
C VAL A 88 5.07 7.88 31.08
N GLN A 89 4.29 7.66 30.02
CA GLN A 89 3.81 6.33 29.65
C GLN A 89 4.97 5.35 29.42
N VAL A 90 6.02 5.78 28.69
CA VAL A 90 7.22 4.97 28.44
C VAL A 90 7.98 4.68 29.73
N LEU A 91 8.09 5.67 30.64
CA LEU A 91 8.78 5.49 31.92
C LEU A 91 8.00 4.58 32.89
N GLU A 92 6.68 4.69 32.96
CA GLU A 92 5.83 3.81 33.77
C GLU A 92 5.88 2.36 33.27
N MET A 93 5.83 2.17 31.95
CA MET A 93 6.08 0.87 31.32
C MET A 93 7.49 0.36 31.67
N GLY A 94 8.48 1.25 31.58
CA GLY A 94 9.87 0.98 31.91
C GLY A 94 10.07 0.46 33.33
N ILE A 95 9.45 1.10 34.32
CA ILE A 95 9.46 0.67 35.73
C ILE A 95 8.92 -0.76 35.84
N LYS A 96 7.71 -1.00 35.33
CA LYS A 96 7.03 -2.30 35.44
C LYS A 96 7.87 -3.43 34.84
N THR A 97 8.26 -3.30 33.57
CA THR A 97 9.02 -4.33 32.86
C THR A 97 10.38 -4.59 33.51
N THR A 98 11.05 -3.55 34.03
CA THR A 98 12.34 -3.72 34.69
C THR A 98 12.22 -4.57 35.96
N LEU A 99 11.19 -4.31 36.77
CA LEU A 99 10.95 -5.09 37.99
C LEU A 99 10.59 -6.54 37.69
N ASP A 100 9.79 -6.76 36.64
CA ASP A 100 9.45 -8.11 36.16
C ASP A 100 10.69 -8.88 35.69
N VAL A 101 11.58 -8.26 34.89
CA VAL A 101 12.85 -8.87 34.42
C VAL A 101 13.78 -9.21 35.58
N LEU A 102 13.79 -8.38 36.63
CA LEU A 102 14.59 -8.62 37.84
C LEU A 102 13.93 -9.62 38.80
N GLY A 103 12.71 -10.09 38.52
CA GLY A 103 11.95 -10.98 39.40
C GLY A 103 11.56 -10.33 40.73
N ILE A 104 11.46 -9.00 40.77
CA ILE A 104 11.11 -8.24 41.98
C ILE A 104 9.59 -8.14 42.06
N VAL A 105 8.98 -8.98 42.90
CA VAL A 105 7.52 -8.99 43.16
C VAL A 105 7.15 -8.09 44.36
N ASP A 106 8.14 -7.39 44.94
CA ASP A 106 7.93 -6.55 46.12
C ASP A 106 7.23 -5.23 45.76
N SER A 107 5.97 -5.12 46.18
CA SER A 107 5.15 -3.92 46.02
C SER A 107 5.76 -2.67 46.66
N GLU A 108 6.59 -2.78 47.70
CA GLU A 108 7.25 -1.61 48.30
C GLU A 108 8.32 -1.02 47.37
N VAL A 109 9.05 -1.87 46.64
CA VAL A 109 10.06 -1.44 45.66
C VAL A 109 9.40 -0.76 44.47
N GLU A 110 8.32 -1.35 43.94
CA GLU A 110 7.54 -0.74 42.86
C GLU A 110 6.95 0.62 43.28
N ASN A 111 6.35 0.69 44.47
CA ASN A 111 5.81 1.94 45.02
C ASN A 111 6.90 3.00 45.19
N LYS A 112 8.10 2.61 45.61
CA LYS A 112 9.24 3.54 45.72
C LYS A 112 9.63 4.10 44.35
N TRP A 113 9.73 3.27 43.31
CA TRP A 113 10.12 3.74 41.97
C TRP A 113 9.06 4.67 41.37
N LYS A 114 7.78 4.33 41.53
CA LYS A 114 6.66 5.20 41.14
C LYS A 114 6.67 6.53 41.91
N LEU A 115 6.99 6.50 43.20
CA LEU A 115 7.10 7.71 44.03
C LEU A 115 8.25 8.61 43.56
N GLU A 116 9.40 8.05 43.19
CA GLU A 116 10.52 8.86 42.64
C GLU A 116 10.15 9.49 41.29
N LEU A 117 9.48 8.75 40.39
CA LEU A 117 8.98 9.31 39.14
C LEU A 117 7.95 10.43 39.40
N GLN A 118 7.08 10.25 40.40
CA GLN A 118 6.10 11.28 40.78
C GLN A 118 6.78 12.56 41.30
N LYS A 119 7.83 12.43 42.11
CA LYS A 119 8.62 13.59 42.58
C LYS A 119 9.29 14.33 41.42
N GLU A 120 9.85 13.59 40.46
CA GLU A 120 10.44 14.17 39.24
C GLU A 120 9.39 14.97 38.44
N ARG A 121 8.18 14.40 38.26
CA ARG A 121 7.06 15.08 37.59
C ARG A 121 6.65 16.38 38.30
N GLU A 122 6.54 16.37 39.62
CA GLU A 122 6.20 17.57 40.41
C GLU A 122 7.27 18.66 40.30
N GLN A 123 8.56 18.28 40.41
CA GLN A 123 9.68 19.22 40.24
C GLN A 123 9.73 19.81 38.83
N ARG A 124 9.40 19.00 37.82
CA ARG A 124 9.31 19.42 36.42
C ARG A 124 8.19 20.44 36.22
N VAL A 125 7.01 20.23 36.80
CA VAL A 125 5.91 21.21 36.76
C VAL A 125 6.35 22.56 37.32
N ASP A 126 7.00 22.59 38.48
CA ASP A 126 7.46 23.84 39.09
C ASP A 126 8.53 24.54 38.25
N MET A 127 9.41 23.78 37.61
CA MET A 127 10.39 24.31 36.66
C MET A 127 9.71 25.01 35.47
N TYR A 128 8.71 24.38 34.84
CA TYR A 128 7.98 24.99 33.72
C TYR A 128 7.13 26.20 34.14
N ARG A 129 6.57 26.22 35.35
CA ARG A 129 5.91 27.41 35.90
C ARG A 129 6.87 28.58 36.08
N CYS A 130 8.11 28.30 36.50
CA CYS A 130 9.15 29.33 36.56
C CYS A 130 9.52 29.83 35.15
N LEU A 131 9.66 28.93 34.17
CA LEU A 131 9.89 29.29 32.78
C LEU A 131 8.77 30.19 32.22
N LEU A 132 7.51 29.83 32.46
CA LEU A 132 6.35 30.62 32.01
C LEU A 132 6.32 32.05 32.59
N ARG A 133 6.86 32.24 33.80
CA ARG A 133 6.96 33.58 34.44
C ARG A 133 8.13 34.40 33.90
N ASP A 134 9.15 33.76 33.34
CA ASP A 134 10.28 34.42 32.69
C ASP A 134 9.95 34.70 31.22
N GLY A 135 9.28 35.83 30.96
CA GLY A 135 8.87 36.20 29.60
C GLY A 135 10.03 36.29 28.59
N GLY A 136 11.26 36.52 29.06
CA GLY A 136 12.45 36.54 28.20
C GLY A 136 12.82 35.14 27.73
N GLN A 137 13.03 34.22 28.67
CA GLN A 137 13.35 32.83 28.34
C GLN A 137 12.18 32.13 27.65
N PHE A 138 10.94 32.39 28.06
CA PHE A 138 9.74 31.87 27.42
C PHE A 138 9.64 32.31 25.95
N GLY A 139 9.93 33.59 25.65
CA GLY A 139 9.99 34.10 24.28
C GLY A 139 11.06 33.40 23.42
N ILE A 140 12.24 33.13 24.00
CA ILE A 140 13.31 32.38 23.32
C ILE A 140 12.86 30.94 23.02
N GLU A 141 12.21 30.28 23.97
CA GLU A 141 11.72 28.91 23.80
C GLU A 141 10.57 28.80 22.79
N MET A 142 9.67 29.80 22.74
CA MET A 142 8.60 29.88 21.74
C MET A 142 9.17 29.95 20.32
N GLY A 143 10.23 30.73 20.13
CA GLY A 143 10.88 30.89 18.84
C GLY A 143 10.02 31.67 17.83
N GLY A 144 10.25 31.43 16.54
CA GLY A 144 9.52 32.04 15.42
C GLY A 144 8.15 31.40 15.14
N GLU A 145 7.45 31.90 14.13
CA GLU A 145 6.08 31.48 13.78
C GLU A 145 5.97 29.96 13.50
N GLU A 146 6.87 29.39 12.69
CA GLU A 146 6.90 27.94 12.42
C GLU A 146 7.11 27.11 13.71
N GLN A 147 7.98 27.60 14.60
CA GLN A 147 8.30 26.94 15.87
C GLN A 147 7.16 27.02 16.89
N GLN A 148 6.33 28.07 16.80
CA GLN A 148 5.13 28.25 17.60
C GLN A 148 4.01 27.35 17.08
N LEU A 149 3.83 27.25 15.76
CA LEU A 149 2.88 26.32 15.14
C LEU A 149 3.23 24.86 15.47
N GLU A 150 4.50 24.48 15.38
CA GLU A 150 5.01 23.18 15.83
C GLU A 150 4.61 22.91 17.27
N LEU A 151 4.92 23.86 18.16
CA LEU A 151 4.67 23.71 19.59
C LEU A 151 3.18 23.50 19.91
N LEU A 152 2.31 24.36 19.36
CA LEU A 152 0.87 24.27 19.58
C LEU A 152 0.30 22.94 19.03
N THR A 153 0.77 22.52 17.85
CA THR A 153 0.33 21.27 17.21
C THR A 153 0.74 20.05 18.03
N LEU A 154 1.99 20.01 18.50
CA LEU A 154 2.50 18.92 19.34
C LEU A 154 1.82 18.88 20.72
N MET A 155 1.53 20.03 21.34
CA MET A 155 0.81 20.08 22.63
C MET A 155 -0.60 19.53 22.50
N LYS A 156 -1.33 19.96 21.47
CA LYS A 156 -2.69 19.49 21.20
C LYS A 156 -2.69 17.98 20.94
N HIS A 157 -1.81 17.50 20.04
CA HIS A 157 -1.66 16.07 19.78
C HIS A 157 -1.28 15.27 21.04
N GLY A 158 -0.37 15.80 21.86
CA GLY A 158 0.09 15.15 23.09
C GLY A 158 -1.04 14.98 24.10
N VAL A 159 -1.87 16.01 24.28
CA VAL A 159 -3.06 15.96 25.14
C VAL A 159 -4.12 15.01 24.57
N ASP A 160 -4.43 15.11 23.27
CA ASP A 160 -5.44 14.28 22.62
C ASP A 160 -5.10 12.79 22.69
N LYS A 161 -3.81 12.42 22.53
CA LYS A 161 -3.36 11.02 22.47
C LYS A 161 -2.94 10.43 23.81
N PHE A 162 -2.38 11.24 24.71
CA PHE A 162 -1.78 10.77 25.97
C PHE A 162 -2.34 11.46 27.22
N GLY A 163 -3.47 12.17 27.10
CA GLY A 163 -4.11 12.90 28.19
C GLY A 163 -4.43 12.05 29.41
N ASP A 164 -4.78 10.77 29.22
CA ASP A 164 -5.12 9.84 30.30
C ASP A 164 -3.95 9.55 31.27
N VAL A 165 -2.71 9.78 30.82
CA VAL A 165 -1.49 9.55 31.62
C VAL A 165 -1.07 10.80 32.40
N LEU A 166 -1.59 11.97 32.00
CA LEU A 166 -1.26 13.26 32.62
C LEU A 166 -1.99 13.43 33.96
N SER A 167 -1.27 13.96 34.95
CA SER A 167 -1.92 14.43 36.18
C SER A 167 -2.73 15.71 35.91
N PRO A 168 -3.74 16.03 36.74
CA PRO A 168 -4.50 17.27 36.61
C PRO A 168 -3.62 18.53 36.61
N VAL A 169 -2.50 18.48 37.35
CA VAL A 169 -1.57 19.60 37.48
C VAL A 169 -0.71 19.78 36.22
N GLU A 170 -0.28 18.69 35.59
CA GLU A 170 0.42 18.75 34.31
C GLU A 170 -0.51 19.21 33.18
N MET A 171 -1.77 18.75 33.18
CA MET A 171 -2.78 19.17 32.20
C MET A 171 -3.06 20.68 32.30
N ASP A 172 -3.22 21.19 33.53
CA ASP A 172 -3.37 22.63 33.81
C ASP A 172 -2.15 23.43 33.33
N LEU A 173 -0.93 22.97 33.60
CA LEU A 173 0.30 23.60 33.12
C LEU A 173 0.38 23.63 31.58
N ILE A 174 0.11 22.51 30.91
CA ILE A 174 0.14 22.42 29.45
C ILE A 174 -0.90 23.38 28.84
N THR A 175 -2.09 23.44 29.44
CA THR A 175 -3.16 24.37 29.01
C THR A 175 -2.72 25.83 29.16
N GLN A 176 -2.13 26.21 30.31
CA GLN A 176 -1.63 27.56 30.52
C GLN A 176 -0.54 27.96 29.53
N VAL A 177 0.40 27.05 29.25
CA VAL A 177 1.44 27.29 28.25
C VAL A 177 0.82 27.41 26.86
N PHE A 178 -0.10 26.52 26.48
CA PHE A 178 -0.79 26.57 25.20
C PHE A 178 -1.51 27.92 25.00
N ASP A 179 -2.32 28.34 25.98
CA ASP A 179 -3.05 29.61 25.94
C ASP A 179 -2.10 30.81 25.82
N GLU A 180 -0.98 30.80 26.54
CA GLU A 180 0.01 31.87 26.48
C GLU A 180 0.72 31.95 25.12
N VAL A 181 1.02 30.80 24.49
CA VAL A 181 1.58 30.77 23.14
C VAL A 181 0.56 31.26 22.12
N VAL A 182 -0.72 30.83 22.21
CA VAL A 182 -1.81 31.35 21.34
C VAL A 182 -1.96 32.86 21.52
N ARG A 183 -1.97 33.35 22.76
CA ARG A 183 -2.11 34.78 23.07
C ARG A 183 -0.94 35.61 22.53
N SER A 184 0.26 35.05 22.53
CA SER A 184 1.49 35.76 22.11
C SER A 184 1.73 35.70 20.60
N SER A 185 1.32 34.61 19.94
CA SER A 185 1.54 34.37 18.51
C SER A 185 0.33 34.74 17.64
N ASN A 186 -0.88 34.73 18.20
CA ASN A 186 -2.15 34.79 17.47
C ASN A 186 -2.37 33.61 16.48
N ILE A 187 -1.65 32.50 16.66
CA ILE A 187 -1.81 31.26 15.89
C ILE A 187 -2.90 30.39 16.51
N VAL A 188 -3.75 29.79 15.68
CA VAL A 188 -4.78 28.84 16.12
C VAL A 188 -4.59 27.50 15.39
N VAL A 189 -4.47 26.42 16.15
CA VAL A 189 -4.36 25.06 15.60
C VAL A 189 -5.74 24.42 15.50
N GLY A 190 -6.10 24.01 14.27
CA GLY A 190 -7.32 23.28 13.95
C GLY A 190 -7.33 21.85 14.52
N THR A 191 -8.27 21.02 14.07
CA THR A 191 -8.31 19.60 14.47
C THR A 191 -7.04 18.89 14.00
N ILE A 192 -6.42 18.11 14.89
CA ILE A 192 -5.26 17.29 14.52
C ILE A 192 -5.74 16.16 13.61
N PRO A 193 -5.19 16.01 12.40
CA PRO A 193 -5.62 14.95 11.50
C PRO A 193 -5.29 13.56 12.03
N ASP A 194 -6.12 12.55 11.71
CA ASP A 194 -5.93 11.17 12.18
C ASP A 194 -4.62 10.53 11.67
N TRP A 195 -4.07 11.04 10.57
CA TRP A 195 -2.78 10.60 10.03
C TRP A 195 -1.57 11.23 10.74
N PHE A 196 -1.79 12.24 11.60
CA PHE A 196 -0.70 12.94 12.26
C PHE A 196 -0.01 12.03 13.29
N ALA A 197 1.29 11.82 13.11
CA ALA A 197 2.07 10.90 13.91
C ALA A 197 3.45 11.45 14.20
N THR A 198 3.83 11.41 15.48
CA THR A 198 5.12 11.90 16.00
C THR A 198 6.14 10.78 16.26
N ASP A 199 5.71 9.52 16.10
CA ASP A 199 6.52 8.35 16.41
C ASP A 199 6.23 7.23 15.41
N GLU A 200 7.29 6.65 14.84
CA GLU A 200 7.19 5.52 13.92
C GLU A 200 6.94 4.20 14.64
N ARG A 201 7.35 4.09 15.92
CA ARG A 201 7.26 2.85 16.72
C ARG A 201 5.83 2.44 17.08
N GLY A 202 4.83 3.23 16.67
CA GLY A 202 3.43 2.80 16.67
C GLY A 202 3.17 1.63 15.72
N TRP A 203 4.09 1.35 14.79
CA TRP A 203 3.97 0.30 13.78
C TRP A 203 5.21 -0.61 13.79
N SER A 204 5.03 -1.90 13.53
CA SER A 204 6.16 -2.78 13.27
C SER A 204 6.71 -2.51 11.87
N ARG A 205 8.02 -2.72 11.67
CA ARG A 205 8.71 -2.49 10.39
C ARG A 205 8.29 -1.15 9.78
N SER A 206 8.62 -0.07 10.47
CA SER A 206 8.40 1.30 10.02
C SER A 206 9.72 2.00 9.81
N ASP A 207 9.69 3.08 9.03
CA ASP A 207 10.81 3.97 8.81
C ASP A 207 10.31 5.41 8.56
N LYS A 208 11.19 6.40 8.77
CA LYS A 208 10.91 7.83 8.61
C LYS A 208 11.69 8.40 7.42
N SER A 209 10.97 8.96 6.46
CA SER A 209 11.58 9.79 5.41
C SER A 209 11.34 11.27 5.68
N PHE A 210 12.42 12.04 5.84
CA PHE A 210 12.35 13.48 6.05
C PHE A 210 11.99 14.21 4.76
N ILE A 211 11.07 15.17 4.87
CA ILE A 211 10.58 15.99 3.78
C ILE A 211 11.09 17.42 3.98
N ALA A 212 11.40 18.10 2.88
CA ALA A 212 12.07 19.39 2.94
C ALA A 212 11.25 20.50 3.61
N GLN A 213 9.92 20.54 3.37
CA GLN A 213 9.03 21.62 3.81
C GLN A 213 7.62 21.09 4.14
N GLU A 214 6.85 21.88 4.88
CA GLU A 214 5.50 21.55 5.35
C GLU A 214 4.55 21.22 4.20
N GLU A 215 4.46 22.08 3.19
CA GLU A 215 3.54 21.92 2.06
C GLU A 215 3.87 20.67 1.25
N ALA A 216 5.16 20.35 1.10
CA ALA A 216 5.57 19.11 0.44
C ALA A 216 5.16 17.87 1.26
N CYS A 217 5.23 17.94 2.58
CA CYS A 217 4.75 16.87 3.46
C CYS A 217 3.24 16.68 3.31
N LEU A 218 2.46 17.76 3.34
CA LEU A 218 1.01 17.71 3.16
C LEU A 218 0.61 17.17 1.78
N ARG A 219 1.31 17.57 0.70
CA ARG A 219 1.11 17.00 -0.64
C ARG A 219 1.35 15.49 -0.66
N HIS A 220 2.43 15.01 -0.06
CA HIS A 220 2.68 13.56 0.03
C HIS A 220 1.61 12.83 0.84
N VAL A 221 1.11 13.42 1.92
CA VAL A 221 0.00 12.82 2.68
C VAL A 221 -1.24 12.70 1.80
N GLU A 222 -1.59 13.77 1.07
CA GLU A 222 -2.76 13.80 0.20
C GLU A 222 -2.68 12.76 -0.93
N THR A 223 -1.50 12.59 -1.54
CA THR A 223 -1.31 11.66 -2.66
C THR A 223 -1.08 10.22 -2.21
N TRP A 224 -0.31 10.00 -1.14
CA TRP A 224 0.16 8.66 -0.74
C TRP A 224 -0.73 7.98 0.30
N ALA A 225 -1.27 8.71 1.29
CA ALA A 225 -2.13 8.11 2.32
C ALA A 225 -3.36 7.34 1.79
N PRO A 226 -3.99 7.70 0.65
CA PRO A 226 -5.10 6.92 0.11
C PRO A 226 -4.68 5.70 -0.72
N LEU A 227 -3.39 5.49 -0.96
CA LEU A 227 -2.92 4.40 -1.82
C LEU A 227 -2.81 3.10 -1.01
N HIS A 228 -3.63 2.13 -1.38
CA HIS A 228 -3.60 0.80 -0.85
C HIS A 228 -3.34 -0.16 -2.01
N HIS A 229 -2.19 -0.83 -2.01
CA HIS A 229 -1.87 -1.87 -2.99
C HIS A 229 -0.71 -2.73 -2.47
N PRO A 230 -0.67 -4.05 -2.73
CA PRO A 230 0.42 -4.89 -2.23
C PRO A 230 1.80 -4.60 -2.84
N HIS A 231 1.83 -3.82 -3.93
CA HIS A 231 3.04 -3.34 -4.58
C HIS A 231 3.23 -1.81 -4.49
N VAL A 232 2.49 -1.14 -3.61
CA VAL A 232 2.77 0.25 -3.23
C VAL A 232 3.09 0.26 -1.74
N ARG A 233 4.24 0.84 -1.40
CA ARG A 233 4.73 0.92 -0.02
C ARG A 233 3.68 1.59 0.86
N LYS A 234 3.34 0.99 2.01
CA LYS A 234 2.26 1.50 2.86
C LYS A 234 2.67 2.78 3.60
N PHE A 235 1.78 3.77 3.58
CA PHE A 235 1.86 4.98 4.41
C PHE A 235 1.24 4.71 5.79
N TYR A 236 1.89 5.17 6.87
CA TYR A 236 1.40 5.01 8.24
C TYR A 236 0.96 6.33 8.87
N GLY A 237 1.74 7.40 8.67
CA GLY A 237 1.45 8.71 9.24
C GLY A 237 2.48 9.75 8.82
N ALA A 238 2.32 10.98 9.29
CA ALA A 238 3.27 12.05 9.01
C ALA A 238 3.29 13.12 10.11
N CYS A 239 4.39 13.86 10.19
CA CYS A 239 4.51 15.09 10.95
C CYS A 239 4.88 16.20 9.97
N HIS A 240 3.97 17.15 9.74
CA HIS A 240 4.18 18.25 8.79
C HIS A 240 4.83 19.48 9.44
N VAL A 241 4.76 19.59 10.77
CA VAL A 241 5.33 20.70 11.55
C VAL A 241 6.76 20.43 12.00
N GLY A 242 7.51 21.50 12.27
CA GLY A 242 8.89 21.42 12.75
C GLY A 242 9.83 20.95 11.65
N ARG A 243 10.42 19.75 11.83
CA ARG A 243 11.18 19.08 10.76
C ARG A 243 10.26 18.05 10.10
N PRO A 244 9.71 18.31 8.90
CA PRO A 244 8.66 17.47 8.35
C PRO A 244 9.16 16.07 7.98
N TYR A 245 8.32 15.05 8.16
CA TYR A 245 8.60 13.68 7.74
C TYR A 245 7.33 12.87 7.53
N VAL A 246 7.46 11.80 6.75
CA VAL A 246 6.45 10.76 6.59
C VAL A 246 6.95 9.45 7.21
N ILE A 247 6.02 8.71 7.83
CA ILE A 247 6.23 7.40 8.41
C ILE A 247 5.58 6.38 7.49
N HIS A 248 6.33 5.36 7.11
CA HIS A 248 5.90 4.35 6.13
C HIS A 248 6.51 2.99 6.46
N GLU A 249 6.05 1.96 5.76
CA GLU A 249 6.58 0.59 5.88
C GLU A 249 8.09 0.52 5.64
N LEU A 250 8.84 -0.23 6.45
CA LEU A 250 10.27 -0.44 6.28
C LEU A 250 10.49 -1.34 5.07
N THR A 251 11.26 -0.83 4.11
CA THR A 251 11.65 -1.54 2.89
C THR A 251 13.15 -1.47 2.70
N VAL A 252 13.68 -2.32 1.84
CA VAL A 252 15.09 -2.28 1.45
C VAL A 252 15.19 -2.05 -0.05
N SER A 253 16.13 -1.20 -0.47
CA SER A 253 16.32 -0.86 -1.88
C SER A 253 16.95 -1.99 -2.70
N ARG A 254 17.66 -2.93 -2.06
CA ARG A 254 18.34 -4.04 -2.73
C ARG A 254 18.46 -5.24 -1.80
N TYR A 255 17.93 -6.39 -2.22
CA TYR A 255 18.15 -7.65 -1.52
C TYR A 255 18.95 -8.62 -2.40
N PRO A 256 20.06 -9.20 -1.90
CA PRO A 256 20.84 -10.18 -2.66
C PRO A 256 20.03 -11.46 -2.91
N GLY A 257 20.02 -11.95 -4.16
CA GLY A 257 19.39 -13.24 -4.50
C GLY A 257 17.90 -13.17 -4.85
N ILE A 258 17.32 -11.98 -5.00
CA ILE A 258 15.99 -11.84 -5.61
C ILE A 258 16.05 -12.23 -7.09
N ASN A 259 15.02 -12.92 -7.58
CA ASN A 259 14.80 -13.02 -9.01
C ASN A 259 14.48 -11.63 -9.59
N SER A 260 15.42 -11.07 -10.34
CA SER A 260 15.34 -9.68 -10.82
C SER A 260 14.08 -9.37 -11.63
N TRP A 261 13.54 -10.36 -12.35
CA TRP A 261 12.30 -10.20 -13.11
C TRP A 261 11.06 -10.17 -12.20
N PHE A 262 11.05 -10.94 -11.11
CA PHE A 262 9.95 -10.94 -10.15
C PHE A 262 9.86 -9.60 -9.41
N TYR A 263 11.03 -9.06 -9.05
CA TYR A 263 11.14 -7.73 -8.48
C TYR A 263 10.56 -6.66 -9.42
N MET A 264 10.99 -6.68 -10.68
CA MET A 264 10.55 -5.69 -11.67
C MET A 264 9.07 -5.84 -12.01
N PHE A 265 8.55 -7.06 -12.07
CA PHE A 265 7.12 -7.29 -12.26
C PHE A 265 6.30 -6.68 -11.11
N GLY A 266 6.72 -6.88 -9.86
CA GLY A 266 6.07 -6.25 -8.71
C GLY A 266 6.10 -4.71 -8.76
N CYS A 267 7.25 -4.13 -9.08
CA CYS A 267 7.38 -2.68 -9.28
C CYS A 267 6.47 -2.16 -10.40
N ALA A 268 6.38 -2.88 -11.52
CA ALA A 268 5.51 -2.52 -12.64
C ALA A 268 4.03 -2.56 -12.26
N LEU A 269 3.60 -3.53 -11.45
CA LEU A 269 2.23 -3.58 -10.90
C LEU A 269 1.94 -2.36 -10.02
N GLY A 270 2.89 -1.94 -9.18
CA GLY A 270 2.78 -0.71 -8.39
C GLY A 270 2.68 0.55 -9.26
N LEU A 271 3.50 0.65 -10.31
CA LEU A 271 3.50 1.79 -11.23
C LEU A 271 2.21 1.88 -12.05
N LYS A 272 1.72 0.75 -12.55
CA LYS A 272 0.40 0.66 -13.21
C LYS A 272 -0.71 1.15 -12.28
N TYR A 273 -0.71 0.69 -11.03
CA TYR A 273 -1.73 1.05 -10.05
C TYR A 273 -1.81 2.57 -9.78
N VAL A 274 -0.67 3.27 -9.72
CA VAL A 274 -0.66 4.74 -9.53
C VAL A 274 -1.01 5.49 -10.81
N HIS A 275 -0.59 5.01 -11.99
CA HIS A 275 -0.95 5.58 -13.28
C HIS A 275 -2.46 5.53 -13.54
N GLU A 276 -3.11 4.40 -13.22
CA GLU A 276 -4.57 4.26 -13.33
C GLU A 276 -5.35 5.19 -12.37
N ARG A 277 -4.67 5.86 -11.44
CA ARG A 277 -5.22 6.90 -10.54
C ARG A 277 -4.79 8.32 -10.93
N GLY A 278 -4.23 8.50 -12.12
CA GLY A 278 -3.77 9.81 -12.59
C GLY A 278 -2.58 10.37 -11.80
N LEU A 279 -1.79 9.49 -11.18
CA LEU A 279 -0.57 9.84 -10.46
C LEU A 279 0.65 9.39 -11.25
N VAL A 280 1.69 10.21 -11.22
CA VAL A 280 3.01 9.96 -11.84
C VAL A 280 4.11 10.38 -10.87
N HIS A 281 5.34 9.91 -11.06
CA HIS A 281 6.46 10.43 -10.29
C HIS A 281 7.03 11.72 -10.90
N GLU A 282 7.32 12.73 -10.07
CA GLU A 282 8.07 13.93 -10.51
C GLU A 282 9.42 13.52 -11.12
N LYS A 283 10.04 12.49 -10.55
CA LYS A 283 11.26 11.87 -11.06
C LYS A 283 11.36 10.42 -10.60
N LEU A 284 10.94 9.49 -11.46
CA LEU A 284 11.09 8.06 -11.16
C LEU A 284 12.57 7.65 -11.23
N SER A 285 13.03 6.94 -10.20
CA SER A 285 14.40 6.46 -10.08
C SER A 285 14.47 5.14 -9.30
N PHE A 286 15.67 4.56 -9.19
CA PHE A 286 15.87 3.35 -8.41
C PHE A 286 15.48 3.52 -6.94
N ASP A 287 15.62 4.72 -6.37
CA ASP A 287 15.22 5.00 -4.97
C ASP A 287 13.71 4.90 -4.76
N ASN A 288 12.92 4.95 -5.83
CA ASN A 288 11.48 4.77 -5.77
C ASN A 288 11.08 3.28 -5.88
N LEU A 289 11.98 2.41 -6.32
CA LEU A 289 11.76 0.97 -6.38
C LEU A 289 12.28 0.33 -5.09
N GLN A 290 11.41 -0.38 -4.39
CA GLN A 290 11.64 -0.90 -3.04
C GLN A 290 11.32 -2.38 -2.98
N SER A 291 11.94 -3.12 -2.06
CA SER A 291 11.61 -4.52 -1.78
C SER A 291 11.13 -4.69 -0.34
N LEU A 292 10.11 -5.52 -0.14
CA LEU A 292 9.90 -6.16 1.15
C LEU A 292 10.91 -7.29 1.36
N TYR A 293 11.08 -7.71 2.62
CA TYR A 293 11.91 -8.86 2.98
C TYR A 293 11.47 -10.17 2.32
N GLU A 294 10.22 -10.26 1.86
CA GLU A 294 9.65 -11.39 1.13
C GLU A 294 9.92 -11.33 -0.39
N PHE A 295 10.91 -10.52 -0.81
CA PHE A 295 11.38 -10.42 -2.20
C PHE A 295 10.37 -9.85 -3.21
N LYS A 296 9.31 -9.23 -2.70
CA LYS A 296 8.27 -8.56 -3.50
C LYS A 296 8.71 -7.14 -3.85
N GLY A 297 8.81 -6.84 -5.14
CA GLY A 297 9.06 -5.47 -5.62
C GLY A 297 7.86 -4.56 -5.38
N MET A 298 8.11 -3.32 -5.01
CA MET A 298 7.11 -2.32 -4.65
C MET A 298 7.54 -0.92 -5.09
N LEU A 299 6.56 -0.05 -5.27
CA LEU A 299 6.76 1.36 -5.55
C LEU A 299 6.63 2.20 -4.27
N SER A 300 7.57 3.12 -4.06
CA SER A 300 7.49 4.15 -3.02
C SER A 300 6.48 5.23 -3.42
N GLY A 301 5.64 5.70 -2.49
CA GLY A 301 4.78 6.85 -2.76
C GLY A 301 5.47 8.22 -2.68
N LEU A 302 6.76 8.25 -2.33
CA LEU A 302 7.56 9.48 -2.32
C LEU A 302 7.74 10.03 -3.74
N GLY A 303 7.47 11.32 -3.91
CA GLY A 303 7.61 12.01 -5.20
C GLY A 303 6.43 11.79 -6.17
N LEU A 304 5.32 11.20 -5.71
CA LEU A 304 4.09 11.12 -6.50
C LEU A 304 3.41 12.50 -6.59
N THR A 305 3.04 12.86 -7.81
CA THR A 305 2.26 14.05 -8.16
C THR A 305 1.09 13.67 -9.06
N ARG A 306 0.12 14.57 -9.18
CA ARG A 306 -0.94 14.46 -10.19
C ARG A 306 -0.40 14.90 -11.54
N ILE A 307 -0.92 14.30 -12.60
CA ILE A 307 -0.61 14.70 -13.98
C ILE A 307 -1.05 16.15 -14.19
N ASP A 308 -0.10 17.03 -14.49
CA ASP A 308 -0.28 18.48 -14.62
C ASP A 308 0.27 19.04 -15.95
N GLY A 309 0.61 18.15 -16.89
CA GLY A 309 1.11 18.48 -18.23
C GLY A 309 2.63 18.62 -18.33
N GLU A 310 3.35 18.81 -17.22
CA GLU A 310 4.82 18.75 -17.18
C GLU A 310 5.32 17.32 -16.95
N THR A 311 4.58 16.56 -16.15
CA THR A 311 4.82 15.14 -15.86
C THR A 311 3.83 14.26 -16.64
N SER A 312 4.29 13.12 -17.17
CA SER A 312 3.47 12.24 -18.00
C SER A 312 3.73 10.76 -17.73
N ILE A 313 2.74 9.93 -18.04
CA ILE A 313 2.83 8.46 -17.91
C ILE A 313 3.99 7.93 -18.77
N GLU A 314 4.16 8.47 -19.97
CA GLU A 314 5.20 8.07 -20.92
C GLU A 314 6.60 8.41 -20.41
N ALA A 315 6.74 9.48 -19.61
CA ALA A 315 8.00 9.83 -18.95
C ALA A 315 8.35 8.81 -17.85
N ASP A 316 7.36 8.39 -17.05
CA ASP A 316 7.53 7.33 -16.05
C ASP A 316 7.86 5.98 -16.70
N VAL A 317 7.21 5.62 -17.81
CA VAL A 317 7.51 4.39 -18.56
C VAL A 317 8.96 4.37 -19.03
N LEU A 318 9.44 5.47 -19.63
CA LEU A 318 10.83 5.60 -20.06
C LEU A 318 11.79 5.46 -18.88
N ALA A 319 11.54 6.21 -17.80
CA ALA A 319 12.37 6.16 -16.60
C ALA A 319 12.40 4.75 -15.99
N PHE A 320 11.25 4.07 -15.94
CA PHE A 320 11.14 2.70 -15.46
C PHE A 320 11.93 1.72 -16.32
N GLY A 321 11.84 1.84 -17.66
CA GLY A 321 12.60 1.02 -18.61
C GLY A 321 14.11 1.18 -18.45
N LEU A 322 14.59 2.41 -18.27
CA LEU A 322 16.01 2.71 -18.03
C LEU A 322 16.49 2.17 -16.67
N VAL A 323 15.71 2.35 -15.60
CA VAL A 323 16.02 1.80 -14.28
C VAL A 323 16.03 0.28 -14.30
N MET A 324 15.07 -0.33 -15.00
CA MET A 324 14.97 -1.78 -15.19
C MET A 324 16.20 -2.33 -15.91
N PHE A 325 16.62 -1.71 -17.02
CA PHE A 325 17.84 -2.08 -17.72
C PHE A 325 19.06 -2.01 -16.80
N ALA A 326 19.25 -0.89 -16.10
CA ALA A 326 20.39 -0.68 -15.21
C ALA A 326 20.49 -1.77 -14.14
N PHE A 327 19.35 -2.11 -13.53
CA PHE A 327 19.26 -3.14 -12.50
C PHE A 327 19.52 -4.55 -13.02
N LEU A 328 18.96 -4.89 -14.20
CA LEU A 328 19.13 -6.21 -14.80
C LEU A 328 20.59 -6.43 -15.23
N VAL A 329 21.23 -5.41 -15.80
CA VAL A 329 22.66 -5.48 -16.13
C VAL A 329 23.52 -5.67 -14.88
N ASP A 330 23.28 -4.92 -13.81
CA ASP A 330 23.97 -5.07 -12.53
C ASP A 330 23.68 -6.42 -11.85
N SER A 331 22.54 -7.05 -12.14
CA SER A 331 22.20 -8.39 -11.64
C SER A 331 22.87 -9.53 -12.40
N PHE A 332 23.02 -9.40 -13.73
CA PHE A 332 23.43 -10.50 -14.62
C PHE A 332 24.84 -10.34 -15.21
N SER A 333 25.38 -9.12 -15.27
CA SER A 333 26.72 -8.87 -15.82
C SER A 333 27.82 -8.99 -14.75
N LYS A 334 28.95 -9.58 -15.14
CA LYS A 334 30.22 -9.53 -14.39
C LYS A 334 31.22 -8.52 -14.99
N ASP A 335 30.86 -7.90 -16.11
CA ASP A 335 31.68 -6.93 -16.85
C ASP A 335 30.95 -5.59 -16.92
N ASP A 336 31.53 -4.56 -16.30
CA ASP A 336 30.92 -3.25 -16.09
C ASP A 336 31.01 -2.33 -17.32
N ALA A 337 31.72 -2.70 -18.39
CA ALA A 337 32.01 -1.78 -19.50
C ALA A 337 30.75 -1.23 -20.20
N GLU A 338 29.75 -2.08 -20.47
CA GLU A 338 28.47 -1.66 -21.07
C GLU A 338 27.63 -0.84 -20.08
N LEU A 339 27.67 -1.20 -18.80
CA LEU A 339 26.97 -0.49 -17.73
C LEU A 339 27.53 0.92 -17.51
N GLU A 340 28.85 1.10 -17.61
CA GLU A 340 29.50 2.41 -17.49
C GLU A 340 29.15 3.34 -18.65
N VAL A 341 29.02 2.80 -19.87
CA VAL A 341 28.53 3.58 -21.02
C VAL A 341 27.08 3.99 -20.80
N PHE A 342 26.22 3.06 -20.38
CA PHE A 342 24.83 3.34 -20.05
C PHE A 342 24.69 4.37 -18.94
N LYS A 343 25.43 4.24 -17.82
CA LYS A 343 25.42 5.21 -16.71
C LYS A 343 25.71 6.63 -17.18
N ARG A 344 26.57 6.78 -18.19
CA ARG A 344 26.92 8.08 -18.79
C ARG A 344 25.88 8.58 -19.79
N THR A 345 25.32 7.72 -20.64
CA THR A 345 24.43 8.13 -21.73
C THR A 345 22.96 8.16 -21.35
N GLN A 346 22.56 7.40 -20.33
CA GLN A 346 21.16 7.13 -19.96
C GLN A 346 20.33 6.67 -21.17
N ARG A 347 20.95 5.88 -22.05
CA ARG A 347 20.34 5.31 -23.26
C ARG A 347 20.70 3.86 -23.40
N LEU A 348 19.75 3.05 -23.85
CA LEU A 348 19.99 1.64 -24.15
C LEU A 348 21.10 1.47 -25.20
N PRO A 349 21.90 0.39 -25.12
CA PRO A 349 22.89 0.07 -26.14
C PRO A 349 22.22 -0.25 -27.49
N GLU A 350 22.92 0.04 -28.59
CA GLU A 350 22.42 -0.25 -29.95
C GLU A 350 22.27 -1.76 -30.22
N CYS A 351 23.09 -2.57 -29.56
CA CYS A 351 23.06 -4.03 -29.67
C CYS A 351 22.46 -4.67 -28.41
N ARG A 352 21.66 -5.72 -28.60
CA ARG A 352 21.11 -6.53 -27.51
C ARG A 352 22.23 -7.21 -26.70
N PRO A 353 22.32 -6.99 -25.37
CA PRO A 353 23.21 -7.76 -24.51
C PRO A 353 22.89 -9.26 -24.53
N ILE A 354 23.92 -10.10 -24.44
CA ILE A 354 23.81 -11.56 -24.66
C ILE A 354 22.87 -12.26 -23.66
N PHE A 355 22.74 -11.72 -22.44
CA PHE A 355 21.90 -12.31 -21.39
C PHE A 355 20.41 -11.97 -21.54
N PHE A 356 20.02 -11.10 -22.48
CA PHE A 356 18.62 -10.88 -22.84
C PHE A 356 18.20 -11.75 -24.02
N ASN A 357 17.03 -12.38 -23.92
CA ASN A 357 16.37 -12.98 -25.08
C ASN A 357 15.69 -11.89 -25.96
N ALA A 358 15.06 -12.31 -27.07
CA ALA A 358 14.42 -11.37 -27.98
C ALA A 358 13.28 -10.58 -27.32
N ASP A 359 12.41 -11.27 -26.59
CA ASP A 359 11.21 -10.67 -26.01
C ASP A 359 11.54 -9.69 -24.88
N GLN A 360 12.48 -10.07 -24.00
CA GLN A 360 12.98 -9.23 -22.91
C GLN A 360 13.65 -7.96 -23.44
N TRP A 361 14.36 -8.05 -24.56
CA TRP A 361 15.01 -6.90 -25.16
C TRP A 361 14.04 -5.99 -25.90
N ASN A 362 13.08 -6.58 -26.61
CA ASN A 362 12.03 -5.82 -27.29
C ASN A 362 11.20 -5.01 -26.28
N LEU A 363 10.84 -5.61 -25.13
CA LEU A 363 10.19 -4.89 -24.03
C LEU A 363 10.95 -3.61 -23.64
N LEU A 364 12.27 -3.71 -23.44
CA LEU A 364 13.10 -2.57 -23.06
C LEU A 364 13.16 -1.50 -24.16
N ILE A 365 13.30 -1.92 -25.43
CA ILE A 365 13.31 -1.00 -26.58
C ILE A 365 12.00 -0.23 -26.65
N GLU A 366 10.86 -0.93 -26.57
CA GLU A 366 9.56 -0.31 -26.76
C GLU A 366 9.17 0.58 -25.57
N MET A 367 9.57 0.24 -24.34
CA MET A 367 9.46 1.16 -23.20
C MET A 367 10.33 2.41 -23.35
N CYS A 368 11.51 2.27 -23.96
CA CYS A 368 12.49 3.34 -24.12
C CYS A 368 12.42 4.04 -25.49
N ALA A 369 11.30 3.93 -26.21
CA ALA A 369 11.15 4.56 -27.52
C ALA A 369 11.36 6.09 -27.43
N ASP A 370 12.04 6.67 -28.42
CA ASP A 370 12.34 8.11 -28.44
C ASP A 370 11.05 8.94 -28.49
N ASN A 371 10.09 8.52 -29.30
CA ASN A 371 8.76 9.13 -29.40
C ASN A 371 7.86 8.64 -28.24
N PRO A 372 7.35 9.54 -27.37
CA PRO A 372 6.44 9.17 -26.29
C PRO A 372 5.19 8.40 -26.75
N ASP A 373 4.64 8.76 -27.91
CA ASP A 373 3.42 8.13 -28.44
C ASP A 373 3.62 6.69 -28.93
N GLU A 374 4.89 6.29 -29.13
CA GLU A 374 5.30 4.95 -29.54
C GLU A 374 5.71 4.06 -28.34
N ARG A 375 5.77 4.62 -27.13
CA ARG A 375 6.14 3.84 -25.93
C ARG A 375 5.03 2.88 -25.53
N LEU A 376 5.41 1.71 -25.03
CA LEU A 376 4.46 0.81 -24.40
C LEU A 376 3.74 1.48 -23.25
N ASN A 377 2.44 1.20 -23.11
CA ASN A 377 1.71 1.61 -21.92
C ASN A 377 1.94 0.62 -20.75
N MET A 378 1.58 0.99 -19.53
CA MET A 378 1.82 0.11 -18.37
C MET A 378 0.99 -1.19 -18.36
N ILE A 379 -0.13 -1.25 -19.09
CA ILE A 379 -0.90 -2.49 -19.25
C ILE A 379 -0.07 -3.49 -20.06
N GLU A 380 0.54 -3.04 -21.15
CA GLU A 380 1.47 -3.82 -21.98
C GLU A 380 2.69 -4.27 -21.19
N VAL A 381 3.35 -3.34 -20.50
CA VAL A 381 4.55 -3.63 -19.71
C VAL A 381 4.25 -4.70 -18.65
N THR A 382 3.15 -4.57 -17.91
CA THR A 382 2.77 -5.55 -16.88
C THR A 382 2.38 -6.91 -17.47
N HIS A 383 1.71 -6.96 -18.62
CA HIS A 383 1.39 -8.24 -19.27
C HIS A 383 2.65 -8.98 -19.75
N THR A 384 3.56 -8.27 -20.43
CA THR A 384 4.82 -8.84 -20.90
C THR A 384 5.69 -9.31 -19.75
N LEU A 385 5.84 -8.50 -18.69
CA LEU A 385 6.58 -8.90 -17.48
C LEU A 385 5.94 -10.08 -16.75
N GLY A 386 4.60 -10.14 -16.67
CA GLY A 386 3.89 -11.27 -16.07
C GLY A 386 4.10 -12.57 -16.85
N SER A 387 4.26 -12.47 -18.16
CA SER A 387 4.56 -13.61 -19.03
C SER A 387 5.99 -14.10 -18.85
N ILE A 388 6.96 -13.18 -18.80
CA ILE A 388 8.35 -13.49 -18.47
C ILE A 388 8.44 -14.13 -17.07
N HIS A 389 7.73 -13.58 -16.09
CA HIS A 389 7.64 -14.13 -14.74
C HIS A 389 7.14 -15.57 -14.75
N SER A 390 6.05 -15.84 -15.45
CA SER A 390 5.45 -17.19 -15.52
C SER A 390 6.39 -18.21 -16.17
N GLN A 391 7.09 -17.83 -17.24
CA GLN A 391 8.10 -18.69 -17.88
C GLN A 391 9.23 -19.03 -16.90
N VAL A 392 9.73 -18.02 -16.18
CA VAL A 392 10.82 -18.22 -15.21
C VAL A 392 10.38 -19.10 -14.03
N VAL A 393 9.12 -18.99 -13.57
CA VAL A 393 8.56 -19.90 -12.56
C VAL A 393 8.54 -21.34 -13.08
N GLN A 394 8.06 -21.55 -14.32
CA GLN A 394 7.99 -22.87 -14.94
C GLN A 394 9.39 -23.48 -15.09
N ASP A 395 10.37 -22.72 -15.56
CA ASP A 395 11.76 -23.19 -15.73
C ASP A 395 12.39 -23.62 -14.38
N ILE A 396 12.03 -22.97 -13.27
CA ILE A 396 12.51 -23.34 -11.92
C ILE A 396 11.87 -24.66 -11.44
N TRP A 397 10.62 -24.94 -11.82
CA TRP A 397 9.86 -26.11 -11.38
C TRP A 397 9.89 -27.28 -12.36
N SER A 398 10.45 -27.10 -13.56
CA SER A 398 10.56 -28.14 -14.60
C SER A 398 11.74 -29.12 -14.41
N ASP A 399 12.55 -28.96 -13.36
CA ASP A 399 13.71 -29.83 -13.09
C ASP A 399 13.32 -31.24 -12.53
N GLU A 400 12.04 -31.55 -12.37
CA GLU A 400 11.56 -32.89 -11.99
C GLU A 400 10.61 -33.49 -13.06
N GLU A 401 11.07 -34.60 -13.65
CA GLU A 401 10.33 -35.62 -14.41
C GLU A 401 10.10 -35.42 -15.94
N ASP A 402 11.11 -35.81 -16.73
CA ASP A 402 10.94 -36.27 -18.12
C ASP A 402 10.58 -37.77 -18.13
N PHE A 403 9.29 -38.09 -18.28
CA PHE A 403 8.84 -39.42 -18.67
C PHE A 403 8.44 -39.41 -20.15
N GLY A 404 9.30 -40.01 -20.98
CA GLY A 404 9.18 -40.19 -22.42
C GLY A 404 7.94 -40.98 -22.89
N SER A 405 6.77 -40.39 -22.72
CA SER A 405 5.53 -40.75 -23.38
C SER A 405 5.29 -39.80 -24.55
N SER A 406 4.67 -40.30 -25.63
CA SER A 406 4.25 -39.43 -26.74
C SER A 406 3.34 -38.32 -26.18
N PRO A 407 3.51 -37.06 -26.63
CA PRO A 407 2.71 -35.97 -26.10
C PRO A 407 1.23 -36.31 -26.32
N PRO A 408 0.40 -36.21 -25.26
CA PRO A 408 -1.01 -36.51 -25.36
C PRO A 408 -1.66 -35.62 -26.44
N SER A 409 -2.63 -36.19 -27.16
CA SER A 409 -3.32 -35.54 -28.27
C SER A 409 -4.83 -35.60 -28.08
N VAL A 410 -5.54 -34.62 -28.62
CA VAL A 410 -6.99 -34.50 -28.62
C VAL A 410 -7.51 -34.70 -30.03
N ASP A 411 -8.37 -35.71 -30.22
CA ASP A 411 -8.94 -36.05 -31.53
C ASP A 411 -10.17 -35.21 -31.89
N ASN A 412 -10.87 -34.68 -30.87
CA ASN A 412 -12.06 -33.86 -31.08
C ASN A 412 -12.14 -32.76 -30.02
N VAL A 413 -11.99 -31.51 -30.45
CA VAL A 413 -12.07 -30.32 -29.60
C VAL A 413 -13.48 -30.12 -29.03
N ASP A 414 -14.52 -30.48 -29.78
CA ASP A 414 -15.92 -30.35 -29.35
C ASP A 414 -16.24 -31.25 -28.15
N ALA A 415 -15.54 -32.38 -28.04
CA ALA A 415 -15.70 -33.33 -26.95
C ALA A 415 -14.77 -33.04 -25.76
N TYR A 416 -13.89 -32.04 -25.86
CA TYR A 416 -12.96 -31.70 -24.78
C TYR A 416 -13.71 -31.01 -23.64
N ILE A 417 -13.57 -31.57 -22.44
CA ILE A 417 -14.20 -31.07 -21.21
C ILE A 417 -13.19 -30.23 -20.44
N LEU A 418 -13.58 -29.01 -20.09
CA LEU A 418 -12.79 -28.11 -19.26
C LEU A 418 -12.63 -28.72 -17.86
N PRO A 419 -11.40 -29.01 -17.38
CA PRO A 419 -11.17 -29.74 -16.13
C PRO A 419 -11.83 -29.10 -14.90
N ASP A 420 -11.84 -27.77 -14.82
CA ASP A 420 -12.36 -27.03 -13.67
C ASP A 420 -13.88 -26.78 -13.71
N ALA A 421 -14.51 -26.99 -14.88
CA ALA A 421 -15.90 -26.62 -15.12
C ALA A 421 -16.83 -27.83 -15.32
N GLY A 422 -16.30 -28.94 -15.85
CA GLY A 422 -17.09 -30.12 -16.20
C GLY A 422 -18.01 -29.95 -17.42
N ILE A 423 -17.90 -28.83 -18.14
CA ILE A 423 -18.60 -28.53 -19.40
C ILE A 423 -17.61 -28.55 -20.58
N THR A 424 -18.14 -28.67 -21.80
CA THR A 424 -17.34 -28.61 -23.03
C THR A 424 -16.93 -27.19 -23.38
N ILE A 425 -15.88 -27.04 -24.19
CA ILE A 425 -15.47 -25.73 -24.74
C ILE A 425 -16.62 -25.08 -25.54
N SER A 426 -17.37 -25.88 -26.29
CA SER A 426 -18.50 -25.41 -27.12
C SER A 426 -19.64 -24.85 -26.26
N GLU A 427 -20.01 -25.56 -25.18
CA GLU A 427 -21.01 -25.09 -24.21
C GLU A 427 -20.55 -23.79 -23.53
N ALA A 428 -19.29 -23.71 -23.10
CA ALA A 428 -18.75 -22.50 -22.48
C ALA A 428 -18.77 -21.29 -23.43
N LEU A 429 -18.49 -21.50 -24.72
CA LEU A 429 -18.58 -20.44 -25.75
C LEU A 429 -20.02 -20.02 -26.01
N GLN A 430 -20.96 -20.98 -26.06
CA GLN A 430 -22.37 -20.67 -26.25
C GLN A 430 -22.92 -19.81 -25.11
N ASP A 431 -22.65 -20.19 -23.86
CA ASP A 431 -23.07 -19.39 -22.71
C ASP A 431 -22.39 -18.00 -22.72
N ALA A 432 -21.11 -17.94 -23.10
CA ALA A 432 -20.40 -16.67 -23.24
C ALA A 432 -20.97 -15.77 -24.35
N ASP A 433 -21.53 -16.35 -25.41
CA ASP A 433 -22.22 -15.62 -26.49
C ASP A 433 -23.44 -14.87 -25.95
N GLU A 434 -24.25 -15.56 -25.16
CA GLU A 434 -25.46 -15.00 -24.54
C GLU A 434 -25.08 -13.90 -23.53
N MET A 435 -24.10 -14.17 -22.66
CA MET A 435 -23.67 -13.21 -21.63
C MET A 435 -22.98 -11.95 -22.19
N CYS A 436 -22.39 -12.01 -23.39
CA CYS A 436 -21.75 -10.84 -23.99
C CYS A 436 -22.72 -9.69 -24.29
N ASP A 437 -24.01 -10.00 -24.49
CA ASP A 437 -25.05 -9.04 -24.85
C ASP A 437 -25.92 -8.59 -23.67
N GLU A 438 -25.72 -9.15 -22.48
CA GLU A 438 -26.55 -8.84 -21.30
C GLU A 438 -26.42 -7.38 -20.84
N VAL A 439 -25.24 -6.78 -21.00
CA VAL A 439 -24.94 -5.41 -20.55
C VAL A 439 -24.57 -4.55 -21.75
N GLU A 440 -25.50 -3.69 -22.20
CA GLU A 440 -25.38 -2.88 -23.41
C GLU A 440 -24.06 -2.09 -23.50
N ASP A 441 -23.67 -1.41 -22.41
CA ASP A 441 -22.45 -0.59 -22.36
C ASP A 441 -21.15 -1.41 -22.46
N LEU A 442 -21.20 -2.73 -22.22
CA LEU A 442 -20.03 -3.62 -22.24
C LEU A 442 -19.93 -4.46 -23.52
N ILE A 443 -20.95 -4.45 -24.38
CA ILE A 443 -20.96 -5.20 -25.65
C ILE A 443 -19.71 -4.86 -26.47
N VAL A 444 -19.42 -3.57 -26.63
CA VAL A 444 -18.26 -3.08 -27.40
C VAL A 444 -16.91 -3.50 -26.82
N ILE A 445 -16.85 -3.91 -25.55
CA ILE A 445 -15.62 -4.34 -24.86
C ILE A 445 -15.49 -5.88 -24.90
N ASN A 446 -16.59 -6.61 -24.76
CA ASN A 446 -16.59 -8.07 -24.63
C ASN A 446 -16.69 -8.79 -25.98
N ARG A 447 -17.52 -8.30 -26.90
CA ARG A 447 -17.73 -8.93 -28.21
C ARG A 447 -16.45 -9.09 -29.04
N PRO A 448 -15.51 -8.12 -29.05
CA PRO A 448 -14.24 -8.30 -29.76
C PRO A 448 -13.42 -9.49 -29.26
N VAL A 449 -13.47 -9.81 -27.95
CA VAL A 449 -12.78 -10.99 -27.40
C VAL A 449 -13.51 -12.27 -27.83
N TYR A 450 -14.83 -12.32 -27.63
CA TYR A 450 -15.65 -13.46 -28.01
C TYR A 450 -15.48 -13.85 -29.49
N ASN A 451 -15.57 -12.88 -30.40
CA ASN A 451 -15.45 -13.12 -31.84
C ASN A 451 -14.10 -13.76 -32.21
N ARG A 452 -13.03 -13.39 -31.51
CA ARG A 452 -11.70 -13.98 -31.72
C ARG A 452 -11.60 -15.39 -31.16
N LEU A 453 -12.18 -15.64 -29.98
CA LEU A 453 -12.26 -16.98 -29.41
C LEU A 453 -13.05 -17.91 -30.33
N LEU A 454 -14.21 -17.45 -30.83
CA LEU A 454 -15.03 -18.20 -31.77
C LEU A 454 -14.24 -18.56 -33.05
N ASP A 455 -13.53 -17.60 -33.64
CA ASP A 455 -12.69 -17.87 -34.81
C ASP A 455 -11.57 -18.88 -34.53
N VAL A 456 -10.91 -18.80 -33.37
CA VAL A 456 -9.91 -19.80 -32.96
C VAL A 456 -10.56 -21.17 -32.79
N TYR A 457 -11.72 -21.26 -32.16
CA TYR A 457 -12.48 -22.51 -32.01
C TYR A 457 -12.86 -23.11 -33.37
N GLU A 458 -13.40 -22.31 -34.28
CA GLU A 458 -13.76 -22.75 -35.63
C GLU A 458 -12.54 -23.28 -36.40
N GLN A 459 -11.39 -22.62 -36.27
CA GLN A 459 -10.14 -23.09 -36.87
C GLN A 459 -9.67 -24.42 -36.27
N LEU A 460 -9.71 -24.58 -34.94
CA LEU A 460 -9.32 -25.82 -34.28
C LEU A 460 -10.28 -26.97 -34.58
N ALA A 461 -11.59 -26.72 -34.57
CA ALA A 461 -12.62 -27.70 -34.88
C ALA A 461 -12.58 -28.17 -36.35
N ALA A 462 -12.04 -27.35 -37.25
CA ALA A 462 -11.82 -27.70 -38.65
C ALA A 462 -10.58 -28.57 -38.91
N VAL A 463 -9.71 -28.79 -37.92
CA VAL A 463 -8.52 -29.64 -38.09
C VAL A 463 -8.91 -31.12 -38.07
N GLU A 464 -8.61 -31.84 -39.16
CA GLU A 464 -8.92 -33.27 -39.30
C GLU A 464 -7.94 -34.19 -38.52
N ASP A 465 -6.72 -33.70 -38.23
CA ASP A 465 -5.68 -34.42 -37.49
C ASP A 465 -5.81 -34.20 -35.96
N SER A 466 -5.28 -35.14 -35.17
CA SER A 466 -5.20 -34.98 -33.71
C SER A 466 -4.38 -33.74 -33.32
N LEU A 467 -4.94 -32.91 -32.44
CA LEU A 467 -4.30 -31.70 -31.93
C LEU A 467 -3.44 -31.99 -30.69
N PRO A 468 -2.36 -31.24 -30.43
CA PRO A 468 -1.62 -31.36 -29.17
C PRO A 468 -2.51 -31.03 -27.97
N LEU A 469 -2.48 -31.84 -26.91
CA LEU A 469 -3.29 -31.61 -25.70
C LEU A 469 -3.02 -30.22 -25.10
N THR A 470 -1.75 -29.83 -25.00
CA THR A 470 -1.35 -28.54 -24.44
C THR A 470 -1.97 -27.36 -25.19
N LEU A 471 -2.12 -27.46 -26.51
CA LEU A 471 -2.77 -26.42 -27.31
C LEU A 471 -4.26 -26.28 -26.97
N VAL A 472 -4.95 -27.41 -26.80
CA VAL A 472 -6.38 -27.44 -26.45
C VAL A 472 -6.60 -26.99 -25.01
N GLU A 473 -5.69 -27.37 -24.09
CA GLU A 473 -5.67 -26.91 -22.70
C GLU A 473 -5.43 -25.40 -22.59
N ASP A 474 -4.44 -24.86 -23.29
CA ASP A 474 -4.15 -23.43 -23.33
C ASP A 474 -5.35 -22.65 -23.88
N TYR A 475 -5.94 -23.12 -24.98
CA TYR A 475 -7.14 -22.52 -25.56
C TYR A 475 -8.32 -22.57 -24.59
N GLY A 476 -8.62 -23.75 -24.03
CA GLY A 476 -9.70 -23.96 -23.07
C GLY A 476 -9.55 -23.08 -21.83
N SER A 477 -8.32 -22.89 -21.33
CA SER A 477 -8.01 -21.99 -20.23
C SER A 477 -8.31 -20.52 -20.55
N ILE A 478 -8.05 -20.06 -21.78
CA ILE A 478 -8.42 -18.70 -22.20
C ILE A 478 -9.95 -18.56 -22.27
N VAL A 479 -10.66 -19.52 -22.86
CA VAL A 479 -12.14 -19.53 -22.95
C VAL A 479 -12.76 -19.50 -21.56
N TRP A 480 -12.31 -20.37 -20.65
CA TRP A 480 -12.84 -20.46 -19.30
C TRP A 480 -12.60 -19.18 -18.49
N ARG A 481 -11.42 -18.57 -18.61
CA ARG A 481 -11.14 -17.26 -18.00
C ARG A 481 -12.04 -16.15 -18.54
N PHE A 482 -12.39 -16.18 -19.83
CA PHE A 482 -13.34 -15.22 -20.39
C PHE A 482 -14.77 -15.47 -19.89
N TYR A 483 -15.22 -16.72 -19.87
CA TYR A 483 -16.52 -17.14 -19.33
C TYR A 483 -16.71 -16.66 -17.88
N LEU A 484 -15.78 -16.99 -16.98
CA LEU A 484 -15.88 -16.64 -15.55
C LEU A 484 -16.00 -15.11 -15.33
N ARG A 485 -15.41 -14.32 -16.22
CA ARG A 485 -15.50 -12.85 -16.16
C ARG A 485 -16.87 -12.32 -16.56
N LEU A 486 -17.51 -12.95 -17.54
CA LEU A 486 -18.87 -12.63 -17.95
C LEU A 486 -19.86 -13.09 -16.88
N GLU A 487 -19.70 -14.32 -16.37
CA GLU A 487 -20.56 -14.90 -15.35
C GLU A 487 -20.59 -14.05 -14.08
N ALA A 488 -19.43 -13.60 -13.59
CA ALA A 488 -19.34 -12.72 -12.40
C ALA A 488 -20.14 -11.40 -12.54
N ARG A 489 -20.49 -11.00 -13.77
CA ARG A 489 -21.32 -9.82 -14.06
C ARG A 489 -22.79 -10.13 -14.28
N SER A 490 -23.10 -11.26 -14.91
CA SER A 490 -24.49 -11.70 -15.09
C SER A 490 -25.27 -11.82 -13.76
N GLN A 491 -24.56 -12.04 -12.65
CA GLN A 491 -25.15 -12.30 -11.33
C GLN A 491 -25.58 -11.03 -10.54
N GLY A 492 -25.43 -9.80 -11.08
CA GLY A 492 -25.71 -8.56 -10.33
C GLY A 492 -26.50 -7.48 -11.07
N ASP A 493 -27.41 -6.80 -10.36
CA ASP A 493 -28.13 -5.60 -10.83
C ASP A 493 -27.24 -4.34 -10.69
N TYR A 494 -26.40 -4.06 -11.67
CA TYR A 494 -25.50 -2.90 -11.65
C TYR A 494 -26.16 -1.64 -12.22
N SER A 495 -25.95 -0.48 -11.58
CA SER A 495 -26.34 0.81 -12.17
C SER A 495 -25.51 1.14 -13.42
N GLN A 496 -26.03 1.95 -14.34
CA GLN A 496 -25.27 2.45 -15.51
C GLN A 496 -23.94 3.10 -15.10
N VAL A 497 -23.92 3.81 -13.97
CA VAL A 497 -22.71 4.41 -13.40
C VAL A 497 -21.70 3.34 -12.96
N ALA A 498 -22.17 2.25 -12.34
CA ALA A 498 -21.29 1.15 -11.96
C ALA A 498 -20.66 0.47 -13.18
N THR A 499 -21.43 0.32 -14.26
CA THR A 499 -20.93 -0.22 -15.54
C THR A 499 -19.90 0.72 -16.18
N LEU A 500 -20.16 2.02 -16.20
CA LEU A 500 -19.22 3.03 -16.71
C LEU A 500 -17.90 3.03 -15.93
N CYS A 501 -17.94 3.01 -14.59
CA CYS A 501 -16.73 2.91 -13.76
C CYS A 501 -15.99 1.58 -13.99
N ALA A 502 -16.73 0.48 -14.17
CA ALA A 502 -16.14 -0.84 -14.42
C ALA A 502 -15.52 -0.98 -15.82
N ALA A 503 -16.01 -0.24 -16.81
CA ALA A 503 -15.67 -0.40 -18.23
C ALA A 503 -14.15 -0.36 -18.48
N ASN A 504 -13.43 0.61 -17.88
CA ASN A 504 -11.98 0.73 -18.04
C ASN A 504 -11.23 -0.48 -17.44
N THR A 505 -11.66 -0.94 -16.26
CA THR A 505 -11.06 -2.12 -15.62
C THR A 505 -11.29 -3.38 -16.47
N ILE A 506 -12.49 -3.55 -17.03
CA ILE A 506 -12.84 -4.68 -17.90
C ILE A 506 -12.06 -4.62 -19.21
N ALA A 507 -11.97 -3.44 -19.85
CA ALA A 507 -11.17 -3.25 -21.06
C ALA A 507 -9.70 -3.60 -20.82
N ASN A 508 -9.11 -3.17 -19.68
CA ASN A 508 -7.73 -3.50 -19.31
C ASN A 508 -7.52 -5.01 -19.08
N ARG A 509 -8.55 -5.72 -18.59
CA ARG A 509 -8.52 -7.18 -18.44
C ARG A 509 -8.66 -7.90 -19.78
N ASN A 510 -9.50 -7.39 -20.67
CA ASN A 510 -9.68 -7.93 -22.02
C ASN A 510 -8.42 -7.75 -22.88
N TYR A 511 -7.65 -6.68 -22.65
CA TYR A 511 -6.33 -6.51 -23.26
C TYR A 511 -5.43 -7.74 -23.06
N GLY A 512 -5.38 -8.27 -21.83
CA GLY A 512 -4.59 -9.46 -21.51
C GLY A 512 -5.10 -10.72 -22.23
N LEU A 513 -6.42 -10.91 -22.32
CA LEU A 513 -7.00 -12.02 -23.08
C LEU A 513 -6.66 -11.90 -24.57
N HIS A 514 -6.70 -10.69 -25.13
CA HIS A 514 -6.33 -10.49 -26.51
C HIS A 514 -4.88 -10.90 -26.80
N HIS A 515 -3.95 -10.56 -25.91
CA HIS A 515 -2.55 -10.99 -26.02
C HIS A 515 -2.36 -12.49 -25.82
N ASP A 516 -3.11 -13.10 -24.90
CA ASP A 516 -3.06 -14.55 -24.70
C ASP A 516 -3.54 -15.30 -25.97
N ILE A 517 -4.57 -14.78 -26.64
CA ILE A 517 -5.03 -15.27 -27.94
C ILE A 517 -3.95 -15.05 -29.02
N ASP A 518 -3.31 -13.87 -29.08
CA ASP A 518 -2.22 -13.61 -30.04
C ASP A 518 -1.05 -14.59 -29.85
N ARG A 519 -0.65 -14.84 -28.60
CA ARG A 519 0.39 -15.82 -28.25
C ARG A 519 0.00 -17.22 -28.70
N LEU A 520 -1.24 -17.64 -28.44
CA LEU A 520 -1.75 -18.95 -28.84
C LEU A 520 -1.71 -19.11 -30.36
N ILE A 521 -2.16 -18.09 -31.11
CA ILE A 521 -2.17 -18.14 -32.58
C ILE A 521 -0.74 -18.21 -33.12
N LEU A 522 0.19 -17.45 -32.55
CA LEU A 522 1.59 -17.41 -33.00
C LEU A 522 2.40 -18.65 -32.58
N SER A 523 1.99 -19.37 -31.53
CA SER A 523 2.72 -20.53 -31.01
C SER A 523 2.49 -21.81 -31.81
N THR A 524 1.53 -21.82 -32.74
CA THR A 524 1.08 -23.03 -33.44
C THR A 524 0.92 -22.82 -34.94
N LYS A 525 1.09 -23.91 -35.70
CA LYS A 525 0.86 -23.93 -37.15
C LYS A 525 -0.62 -24.11 -37.54
N TYR A 526 -1.46 -24.53 -36.59
CA TYR A 526 -2.87 -24.85 -36.85
C TYR A 526 -3.76 -23.60 -36.91
N LEU A 527 -3.28 -22.48 -36.40
CA LEU A 527 -4.02 -21.22 -36.31
C LEU A 527 -3.44 -20.17 -37.27
N GLN A 528 -4.33 -19.34 -37.80
CA GLN A 528 -4.02 -18.22 -38.68
C GLN A 528 -4.57 -16.92 -38.06
N ASN A 529 -3.85 -15.82 -38.25
CA ASN A 529 -4.23 -14.48 -37.77
C ASN A 529 -4.70 -13.54 -38.89
N ASN A 530 -5.08 -14.08 -40.05
CA ASN A 530 -5.38 -13.29 -41.26
C ASN A 530 -6.70 -12.51 -41.17
N ALA A 531 -7.64 -12.96 -40.33
CA ALA A 531 -8.94 -12.34 -40.17
C ALA A 531 -8.81 -10.96 -39.49
N ALA A 532 -9.58 -9.97 -39.96
CA ALA A 532 -9.53 -8.60 -39.45
C ALA A 532 -9.83 -8.48 -37.95
N ILE A 533 -10.59 -9.44 -37.39
CA ILE A 533 -10.91 -9.53 -35.96
C ILE A 533 -9.67 -9.70 -35.07
N HIS A 534 -8.55 -10.21 -35.62
CA HIS A 534 -7.28 -10.33 -34.89
C HIS A 534 -6.46 -9.05 -34.86
N HIS A 535 -6.91 -8.00 -35.57
CA HIS A 535 -6.33 -6.65 -35.49
C HIS A 535 -7.12 -5.76 -34.52
N TRP A 536 -7.07 -6.11 -33.24
CA TRP A 536 -7.96 -5.58 -32.19
C TRP A 536 -7.44 -4.30 -31.53
N GLN A 537 -6.14 -4.05 -31.57
CA GLN A 537 -5.47 -2.97 -30.82
C GLN A 537 -6.04 -1.57 -31.12
N PRO A 538 -6.29 -1.18 -32.39
CA PRO A 538 -6.85 0.15 -32.68
C PRO A 538 -8.27 0.32 -32.15
N HIS A 539 -9.10 -0.72 -32.25
CA HIS A 539 -10.47 -0.70 -31.77
C HIS A 539 -10.52 -0.61 -30.24
N TRP A 540 -9.68 -1.38 -29.55
CA TRP A 540 -9.53 -1.30 -28.10
C TRP A 540 -9.09 0.09 -27.65
N LYS A 541 -8.05 0.66 -28.28
CA LYS A 541 -7.54 2.01 -27.95
C LYS A 541 -8.62 3.08 -28.09
N GLN A 542 -9.37 3.05 -29.18
CA GLN A 542 -10.47 3.99 -29.41
C GLN A 542 -11.60 3.83 -28.38
N THR A 543 -11.99 2.60 -28.08
CA THR A 543 -13.08 2.31 -27.14
C THR A 543 -12.73 2.73 -25.72
N THR A 544 -11.52 2.41 -25.26
CA THR A 544 -11.03 2.80 -23.92
C THR A 544 -10.95 4.33 -23.79
N GLN A 545 -10.45 5.03 -24.82
CA GLN A 545 -10.41 6.50 -24.82
C GLN A 545 -11.83 7.10 -24.70
N TRP A 546 -12.78 6.60 -25.48
CA TRP A 546 -14.16 7.07 -25.42
C TRP A 546 -14.81 6.85 -24.04
N GLN A 547 -14.57 5.69 -23.41
CA GLN A 547 -15.06 5.39 -22.07
C GLN A 547 -14.44 6.31 -21.00
N GLN A 548 -13.15 6.61 -21.10
CA GLN A 548 -12.49 7.56 -20.20
C GLN A 548 -13.06 8.97 -20.35
N GLU A 549 -13.30 9.43 -21.58
CA GLU A 549 -13.96 10.72 -21.84
C GLU A 549 -15.39 10.76 -21.29
N ALA A 550 -16.12 9.65 -21.37
CA ALA A 550 -17.46 9.53 -20.81
C ALA A 550 -17.44 9.60 -19.27
N LEU A 551 -16.55 8.86 -18.61
CA LEU A 551 -16.37 8.90 -17.16
C LEU A 551 -15.97 10.29 -16.67
N GLN A 552 -15.03 10.95 -17.36
CA GLN A 552 -14.60 12.30 -17.04
C GLN A 552 -15.76 13.31 -17.09
N LYS A 553 -16.60 13.25 -18.13
CA LYS A 553 -17.80 14.11 -18.23
C LYS A 553 -18.78 13.86 -17.08
N CYS A 554 -18.94 12.61 -16.67
CA CYS A 554 -19.80 12.25 -15.53
C CYS A 554 -19.26 12.83 -14.21
N MET A 555 -17.94 12.85 -14.05
CA MET A 555 -17.28 13.42 -12.87
C MET A 555 -17.35 14.95 -12.82
N GLU A 556 -17.38 15.62 -13.98
CA GLU A 556 -17.54 17.07 -14.09
C GLU A 556 -18.97 17.54 -13.77
N ASN A 557 -19.99 16.71 -14.08
CA ASN A 557 -21.38 17.00 -13.76
C ASN A 557 -22.12 15.79 -13.13
N PRO A 558 -21.78 15.43 -11.88
CA PRO A 558 -22.33 14.23 -11.25
C PRO A 558 -23.82 14.34 -10.94
N GLU A 559 -24.36 15.54 -10.74
CA GLU A 559 -25.79 15.73 -10.43
C GLU A 559 -26.69 15.32 -11.60
N GLU A 560 -26.32 15.68 -12.84
CA GLU A 560 -27.08 15.32 -14.04
C GLU A 560 -27.16 13.80 -14.25
N VAL A 561 -26.05 13.10 -14.02
CA VAL A 561 -25.98 11.64 -14.13
C VAL A 561 -26.79 10.98 -13.01
N LEU A 562 -26.59 11.43 -11.76
CA LEU A 562 -27.27 10.86 -10.59
C LEU A 562 -28.78 11.12 -10.58
N ASP A 563 -29.27 12.15 -11.27
CA ASP A 563 -30.71 12.41 -11.40
C ASP A 563 -31.39 11.47 -12.41
N GLY A 564 -30.65 10.91 -13.36
CA GLY A 564 -31.13 9.86 -14.28
C GLY A 564 -31.06 8.43 -13.72
N VAL A 565 -30.42 8.23 -12.56
CA VAL A 565 -30.28 6.91 -11.92
C VAL A 565 -31.53 6.58 -11.10
N GLU A 566 -32.37 5.68 -11.61
CA GLU A 566 -33.61 5.23 -10.95
C GLU A 566 -33.33 4.24 -9.80
N ASP A 567 -32.39 3.31 -9.98
CA ASP A 567 -32.01 2.26 -9.02
C ASP A 567 -30.54 2.39 -8.56
N ASN A 568 -30.23 1.92 -7.35
CA ASN A 568 -28.86 1.89 -6.79
C ASN A 568 -28.11 3.25 -6.77
N LYS A 569 -28.80 4.40 -6.66
CA LYS A 569 -28.20 5.76 -6.57
C LYS A 569 -27.09 5.91 -5.51
N ALA A 570 -27.16 5.16 -4.41
CA ALA A 570 -26.14 5.15 -3.37
C ALA A 570 -24.81 4.52 -3.84
N GLU A 571 -24.88 3.41 -4.59
CA GLU A 571 -23.73 2.80 -5.26
C GLU A 571 -23.12 3.77 -6.25
N ALA A 572 -23.95 4.30 -7.16
CA ALA A 572 -23.52 5.25 -8.19
C ALA A 572 -22.80 6.46 -7.59
N THR A 573 -23.34 7.01 -6.49
CA THR A 573 -22.71 8.13 -5.77
C THR A 573 -21.36 7.74 -5.19
N ALA A 574 -21.26 6.58 -4.53
CA ALA A 574 -20.01 6.12 -3.92
C ALA A 574 -18.92 5.84 -4.96
N LEU A 575 -19.28 5.24 -6.10
CA LEU A 575 -18.36 4.96 -7.20
C LEU A 575 -17.87 6.24 -7.87
N LEU A 576 -18.76 7.20 -8.17
CA LEU A 576 -18.34 8.50 -8.72
C LEU A 576 -17.47 9.30 -7.75
N GLN A 577 -17.77 9.26 -6.45
CA GLN A 577 -16.91 9.89 -5.44
C GLN A 577 -15.54 9.21 -5.36
N TYR A 578 -15.48 7.88 -5.48
CA TYR A 578 -14.23 7.13 -5.53
C TYR A 578 -13.40 7.51 -6.77
N GLU A 579 -14.01 7.57 -7.96
CA GLU A 579 -13.30 8.00 -9.17
C GLU A 579 -12.87 9.47 -9.08
N ALA A 580 -13.71 10.37 -8.57
CA ALA A 580 -13.35 11.76 -8.31
C ALA A 580 -12.16 11.89 -7.34
N MET A 581 -12.14 11.10 -6.26
CA MET A 581 -11.01 11.06 -5.34
C MET A 581 -9.71 10.64 -6.07
N ASN A 582 -9.78 9.61 -6.92
CA ASN A 582 -8.63 9.14 -7.68
C ASN A 582 -8.14 10.20 -8.68
N HIS A 583 -9.01 10.80 -9.50
CA HIS A 583 -8.58 11.69 -10.58
C HIS A 583 -8.44 13.17 -10.21
N THR A 584 -9.25 13.69 -9.29
CA THR A 584 -9.27 15.13 -8.94
C THR A 584 -8.70 15.44 -7.56
N GLY A 585 -8.41 14.43 -6.73
CA GLY A 585 -7.87 14.59 -5.38
C GLY A 585 -8.86 15.15 -4.36
N ASN A 586 -10.14 15.22 -4.72
CA ASN A 586 -11.15 15.70 -3.80
C ASN A 586 -11.49 14.57 -2.82
N THR A 587 -10.90 14.62 -1.62
CA THR A 587 -10.98 13.55 -0.59
C THR A 587 -12.25 13.59 0.25
N THR A 588 -13.22 14.44 -0.10
CA THR A 588 -14.36 14.63 0.76
C THR A 588 -15.27 13.40 0.72
N HIS A 589 -15.22 12.66 1.83
CA HIS A 589 -16.13 11.62 2.28
C HIS A 589 -15.72 10.16 2.00
N VAL A 590 -15.04 9.74 0.92
CA VAL A 590 -14.82 8.29 0.68
C VAL A 590 -13.93 7.60 1.73
N PRO A 591 -14.33 6.46 2.34
CA PRO A 591 -13.49 5.71 3.27
C PRO A 591 -12.23 5.20 2.57
N ARG A 592 -11.06 5.38 3.20
CA ARG A 592 -9.76 4.99 2.64
C ARG A 592 -9.67 3.52 2.24
N TRP A 593 -10.40 2.65 2.92
CA TRP A 593 -10.40 1.21 2.66
C TRP A 593 -11.32 0.78 1.51
N LEU A 594 -12.15 1.67 0.94
CA LEU A 594 -13.12 1.29 -0.08
C LEU A 594 -12.42 0.95 -1.40
N ILE A 595 -12.71 -0.23 -1.94
CA ILE A 595 -12.40 -0.58 -3.33
C ILE A 595 -13.67 -1.00 -4.06
N PRO A 596 -13.88 -0.55 -5.30
CA PRO A 596 -15.00 -1.01 -6.10
C PRO A 596 -14.94 -2.51 -6.37
N PRO A 597 -16.08 -3.23 -6.35
CA PRO A 597 -16.14 -4.66 -6.65
C PRO A 597 -15.52 -5.01 -8.01
N HIS A 598 -15.67 -4.11 -8.98
CA HIS A 598 -15.14 -4.32 -10.32
C HIS A 598 -13.62 -4.40 -10.40
N GLN A 599 -12.89 -3.96 -9.36
CA GLN A 599 -11.42 -4.04 -9.30
C GLN A 599 -10.92 -5.39 -8.79
N ILE A 600 -11.79 -6.22 -8.20
CA ILE A 600 -11.48 -7.57 -7.71
C ILE A 600 -11.88 -8.61 -8.76
N GLU A 601 -11.13 -9.70 -8.86
CA GLU A 601 -11.47 -10.93 -9.57
C GLU A 601 -11.43 -12.07 -8.54
N LEU A 602 -12.56 -12.73 -8.30
CA LEU A 602 -12.60 -13.93 -7.47
C LEU A 602 -12.10 -15.11 -8.31
N GLY A 603 -11.13 -15.84 -7.77
CA GLY A 603 -10.61 -17.06 -8.36
C GLY A 603 -11.03 -18.28 -7.53
N GLN A 604 -10.09 -19.21 -7.37
CA GLN A 604 -10.34 -20.48 -6.70
C GLN A 604 -10.85 -20.31 -5.26
N HIS A 605 -11.90 -21.05 -4.91
CA HIS A 605 -12.33 -21.20 -3.51
C HIS A 605 -11.26 -21.92 -2.68
N LEU A 606 -10.88 -21.34 -1.55
CA LEU A 606 -9.84 -21.87 -0.67
C LEU A 606 -10.43 -22.57 0.56
N ALA A 607 -11.42 -21.96 1.21
CA ALA A 607 -11.97 -22.48 2.45
C ALA A 607 -13.32 -21.84 2.83
N ASP A 608 -14.12 -22.58 3.60
CA ASP A 608 -15.32 -22.07 4.27
C ASP A 608 -15.06 -21.83 5.76
N GLY A 609 -15.57 -20.71 6.27
CA GLY A 609 -15.57 -20.36 7.68
C GLY A 609 -16.98 -20.12 8.21
N SER A 610 -17.12 -19.97 9.53
CA SER A 610 -18.44 -19.75 10.17
C SER A 610 -19.11 -18.42 9.80
N PHE A 611 -18.38 -17.49 9.21
CA PHE A 611 -18.84 -16.13 8.88
C PHE A 611 -18.70 -15.79 7.40
N GLY A 612 -18.26 -16.73 6.55
CA GLY A 612 -17.97 -16.44 5.16
C GLY A 612 -17.12 -17.49 4.45
N ALA A 613 -16.84 -17.26 3.17
CA ALA A 613 -15.96 -18.07 2.34
C ALA A 613 -14.69 -17.29 1.99
N VAL A 614 -13.60 -18.00 1.74
CA VAL A 614 -12.29 -17.44 1.41
C VAL A 614 -11.90 -17.93 0.02
N TYR A 615 -11.47 -17.00 -0.82
CA TYR A 615 -11.08 -17.23 -2.20
C TYR A 615 -9.66 -16.71 -2.43
N LEU A 616 -8.93 -17.37 -3.32
CA LEU A 616 -7.83 -16.74 -4.02
C LEU A 616 -8.45 -15.74 -4.98
N GLY A 617 -7.92 -14.53 -5.08
CA GLY A 617 -8.40 -13.54 -6.03
C GLY A 617 -7.29 -12.70 -6.60
N LYS A 618 -7.65 -11.82 -7.54
CA LYS A 618 -6.76 -10.80 -8.07
C LYS A 618 -7.30 -9.41 -7.84
N TRP A 619 -6.43 -8.49 -7.48
CA TRP A 619 -6.70 -7.06 -7.40
C TRP A 619 -5.63 -6.31 -8.17
N PHE A 620 -6.01 -5.62 -9.25
CA PHE A 620 -5.07 -5.01 -10.21
C PHE A 620 -3.94 -5.95 -10.68
N ASN A 621 -4.29 -7.18 -11.08
CA ASN A 621 -3.35 -8.23 -11.48
C ASN A 621 -2.40 -8.73 -10.39
N THR A 622 -2.62 -8.32 -9.14
CA THR A 622 -1.88 -8.81 -7.98
C THR A 622 -2.68 -9.88 -7.28
N ASP A 623 -2.05 -11.02 -6.98
CA ASP A 623 -2.70 -12.08 -6.20
C ASP A 623 -2.97 -11.61 -4.76
N VAL A 624 -4.20 -11.84 -4.30
CA VAL A 624 -4.72 -11.46 -2.98
C VAL A 624 -5.61 -12.55 -2.43
N VAL A 625 -5.87 -12.53 -1.12
CA VAL A 625 -6.90 -13.36 -0.52
C VAL A 625 -8.17 -12.54 -0.36
N VAL A 626 -9.29 -13.04 -0.88
CA VAL A 626 -10.59 -12.39 -0.76
C VAL A 626 -11.45 -13.18 0.21
N LYS A 627 -11.76 -12.57 1.36
CA LYS A 627 -12.69 -13.14 2.34
C LYS A 627 -14.06 -12.52 2.13
N GLN A 628 -14.98 -13.31 1.59
CA GLN A 628 -16.37 -12.93 1.38
C GLN A 628 -17.18 -13.22 2.64
N VAL A 629 -17.78 -12.18 3.23
CA VAL A 629 -18.63 -12.26 4.41
C VAL A 629 -20.05 -12.56 3.97
N LEU A 630 -20.56 -13.72 4.39
CA LEU A 630 -21.87 -14.26 3.98
C LEU A 630 -22.97 -14.05 5.05
N THR A 631 -22.70 -13.29 6.11
CA THR A 631 -23.70 -12.98 7.14
C THR A 631 -24.78 -12.06 6.59
N ASN A 632 -26.02 -12.20 7.09
CA ASN A 632 -27.16 -11.39 6.63
C ASN A 632 -26.91 -9.90 6.91
N GLN A 633 -26.50 -9.17 5.87
CA GLN A 633 -26.22 -7.74 5.93
C GLN A 633 -27.48 -6.88 5.95
N VAL A 634 -28.69 -7.44 5.82
CA VAL A 634 -29.96 -6.71 6.05
C VAL A 634 -30.12 -6.30 7.52
N ASP A 635 -29.51 -7.05 8.45
CA ASP A 635 -29.48 -6.70 9.87
C ASP A 635 -28.49 -5.56 10.16
N ARG A 636 -28.99 -4.51 10.81
CA ARG A 636 -28.21 -3.33 11.19
C ARG A 636 -27.06 -3.67 12.15
N GLU A 637 -27.26 -4.63 13.04
CA GLU A 637 -26.26 -4.92 14.07
C GLU A 637 -25.11 -5.75 13.51
N ASN A 638 -25.39 -6.69 12.60
CA ASN A 638 -24.36 -7.38 11.82
C ASN A 638 -23.51 -6.40 11.01
N ARG A 639 -24.14 -5.42 10.35
CA ARG A 639 -23.39 -4.38 9.61
C ARG A 639 -22.48 -3.58 10.53
N LYS A 640 -23.00 -3.06 11.65
CA LYS A 640 -22.18 -2.31 12.61
C LYS A 640 -20.99 -3.12 13.10
N GLN A 641 -21.20 -4.39 13.42
CA GLN A 641 -20.13 -5.28 13.87
C GLN A 641 -19.07 -5.47 12.78
N PHE A 642 -19.50 -5.72 11.53
CA PHE A 642 -18.58 -5.84 10.39
C PHE A 642 -17.77 -4.56 10.15
N PHE A 643 -18.42 -3.39 10.14
CA PHE A 643 -17.71 -2.11 9.99
C PHE A 643 -16.78 -1.82 11.16
N HIS A 644 -17.16 -2.16 12.39
CA HIS A 644 -16.30 -2.03 13.55
C HIS A 644 -15.04 -2.89 13.40
N GLU A 645 -15.19 -4.15 12.98
CA GLU A 645 -14.08 -5.08 12.75
C GLU A 645 -13.16 -4.59 11.62
N VAL A 646 -13.72 -4.15 10.49
CA VAL A 646 -12.95 -3.61 9.35
C VAL A 646 -12.20 -2.34 9.73
N ASN A 647 -12.85 -1.38 10.39
CA ASN A 647 -12.19 -0.14 10.81
C ASN A 647 -11.09 -0.41 11.84
N LEU A 648 -11.34 -1.33 12.78
CA LEU A 648 -10.32 -1.76 13.73
C LEU A 648 -9.15 -2.42 13.00
N TRP A 649 -9.39 -3.41 12.16
CA TRP A 649 -8.35 -4.15 11.45
C TRP A 649 -7.56 -3.26 10.48
N ALA A 650 -8.22 -2.36 9.76
CA ALA A 650 -7.56 -1.38 8.88
C ALA A 650 -6.61 -0.44 9.65
N SER A 651 -6.90 -0.17 10.93
CA SER A 651 -6.03 0.63 11.80
C SER A 651 -4.82 -0.14 12.34
N LEU A 652 -4.84 -1.47 12.30
CA LEU A 652 -3.78 -2.33 12.81
C LEU A 652 -2.75 -2.64 11.72
N ASN A 653 -1.48 -2.60 12.07
CA ASN A 653 -0.41 -3.00 11.17
C ASN A 653 0.79 -3.51 11.98
N HIS A 654 0.91 -4.84 12.03
CA HIS A 654 1.93 -5.55 12.79
C HIS A 654 2.39 -6.80 12.03
N ASP A 655 3.65 -7.21 12.18
CA ASP A 655 4.29 -8.34 11.48
C ASP A 655 3.59 -9.68 11.72
N ASN A 656 2.92 -9.81 12.87
CA ASN A 656 2.20 -11.01 13.27
C ASN A 656 0.67 -10.88 13.13
N LEU A 657 0.21 -9.80 12.49
CA LEU A 657 -1.19 -9.63 12.12
C LEU A 657 -1.30 -9.71 10.60
N ILE A 658 -2.25 -10.52 10.14
CA ILE A 658 -2.58 -10.58 8.71
C ILE A 658 -3.00 -9.17 8.28
N LYS A 659 -2.52 -8.71 7.12
CA LYS A 659 -2.80 -7.36 6.63
C LYS A 659 -4.19 -7.31 6.03
N LEU A 660 -4.92 -6.23 6.30
CA LEU A 660 -6.12 -5.87 5.54
C LEU A 660 -5.73 -4.75 4.59
N TYR A 661 -5.84 -4.99 3.28
CA TYR A 661 -5.53 -3.99 2.27
C TYR A 661 -6.74 -3.12 1.95
N ALA A 662 -7.92 -3.72 1.84
CA ALA A 662 -9.12 -3.02 1.42
C ALA A 662 -10.42 -3.81 1.72
N LYS A 663 -11.55 -3.17 1.49
CA LYS A 663 -12.89 -3.76 1.52
C LYS A 663 -13.69 -3.38 0.27
N SER A 664 -14.32 -4.39 -0.33
CA SER A 664 -15.34 -4.24 -1.37
C SER A 664 -16.74 -4.45 -0.81
N ALA A 665 -17.71 -3.74 -1.38
CA ALA A 665 -19.13 -3.87 -1.07
C ALA A 665 -19.90 -4.23 -2.34
N ASP A 666 -20.40 -5.47 -2.42
CA ASP A 666 -20.94 -6.02 -3.69
C ASP A 666 -22.39 -5.59 -3.98
N ASN A 667 -23.03 -4.78 -3.13
CA ASN A 667 -24.35 -4.16 -3.38
C ASN A 667 -24.62 -3.07 -2.34
N PHE A 668 -24.94 -1.83 -2.75
CA PHE A 668 -25.26 -0.72 -1.83
C PHE A 668 -26.78 -0.51 -1.71
N LEU A 669 -27.32 -0.48 -0.49
CA LEU A 669 -28.73 -0.35 -0.15
C LEU A 669 -29.18 1.14 -0.13
N PRO A 670 -30.41 1.46 -0.59
CA PRO A 670 -30.97 2.81 -0.53
C PRO A 670 -31.34 3.19 0.92
N GLY A 671 -30.64 4.18 1.48
CA GLY A 671 -30.94 4.74 2.80
C GLY A 671 -31.76 6.03 2.73
N GLY A 672 -33.10 5.92 2.66
CA GLY A 672 -34.11 6.87 3.19
C GLY A 672 -34.11 8.37 2.78
N PRO A 673 -35.27 9.04 2.73
CA PRO A 673 -35.39 10.40 2.22
C PRO A 673 -34.97 11.43 3.27
N SER A 674 -33.84 12.11 3.06
CA SER A 674 -33.70 13.56 3.30
C SER A 674 -32.29 14.02 2.98
N GLY A 675 -32.17 15.10 2.21
CA GLY A 675 -30.92 15.76 1.85
C GLY A 675 -30.18 16.38 3.04
N ARG A 676 -29.70 15.56 3.97
CA ARG A 676 -28.71 15.96 4.97
C ARG A 676 -27.43 15.16 4.74
N GLN A 677 -26.38 15.92 4.43
CA GLN A 677 -24.96 15.57 4.37
C GLN A 677 -24.62 14.13 4.81
N LEU A 678 -24.04 13.36 3.88
CA LEU A 678 -23.35 12.07 4.08
C LEU A 678 -22.15 12.20 5.05
N LYS A 679 -22.40 12.55 6.31
CA LYS A 679 -21.39 12.55 7.38
C LYS A 679 -21.22 11.17 8.01
N ASP A 680 -22.21 10.30 7.85
CA ASP A 680 -22.19 8.93 8.36
C ASP A 680 -22.15 7.96 7.17
N TRP A 681 -20.99 7.35 6.90
CA TRP A 681 -20.81 6.29 5.89
C TRP A 681 -21.45 4.95 6.30
N ASN A 682 -22.69 5.03 6.81
CA ASN A 682 -23.58 3.89 6.97
C ASN A 682 -24.24 3.58 5.62
N ILE A 683 -23.45 3.48 4.54
CA ILE A 683 -23.98 3.03 3.25
C ILE A 683 -24.15 1.52 3.38
N PHE A 684 -25.41 1.11 3.42
CA PHE A 684 -25.84 -0.23 3.78
C PHE A 684 -25.52 -1.19 2.63
N THR A 685 -25.30 -2.49 2.90
CA THR A 685 -25.11 -3.50 1.84
C THR A 685 -26.21 -4.57 1.88
N ASN A 686 -26.72 -4.96 0.71
CA ASN A 686 -27.68 -6.08 0.55
C ASN A 686 -27.01 -7.37 0.04
N GLY A 687 -25.76 -7.25 -0.42
CA GLY A 687 -24.96 -8.36 -0.96
C GLY A 687 -23.84 -8.76 -0.01
N ALA A 688 -23.10 -9.80 -0.42
CA ALA A 688 -21.89 -10.20 0.26
C ALA A 688 -20.91 -9.01 0.35
N SER A 689 -20.15 -8.95 1.44
CA SER A 689 -19.10 -7.93 1.61
C SER A 689 -17.75 -8.60 1.63
N SER A 690 -16.80 -8.09 0.88
CA SER A 690 -15.52 -8.77 0.66
C SER A 690 -14.38 -7.98 1.32
N MET A 691 -13.50 -8.68 2.02
CA MET A 691 -12.25 -8.14 2.57
C MET A 691 -11.09 -8.63 1.71
N VAL A 692 -10.22 -7.72 1.29
CA VAL A 692 -8.99 -8.03 0.54
C VAL A 692 -7.82 -8.03 1.51
N ILE A 693 -7.18 -9.18 1.60
CA ILE A 693 -6.21 -9.59 2.62
C ILE A 693 -4.89 -9.92 1.95
#